data_AF-A0A9X3P755-F1
#
_entry.id   AF-A0A9X3P755-F1
#
_cell.length_a   1.000
_cell.length_b   1.000
_cell.length_c   1.000
_cell.angle_alpha   90.00
_cell.angle_beta   90.00
_cell.angle_gamma   90.00
#
_symmetry.space_group_name_H-M   'P 1'
#
loop_
_entity.id
_entity.type
_entity.pdbx_description
1 polymer ?
#
loop_
_entity_poly.entity_id
_entity_poly.type
_entity_poly.pdbx_seq_one_letter_code
_entity_poly.pdbx_strand_id
1 'polypeptide(L)'
;MTIESPPLGLPEAALADLPKVLVSPPWAEPRRSRPPREIPGLETPAPQIVGRGDEFERAMAIEPDLVEWDPDTYWDQQVGISYSYGWKLAESVLSQLARRGPSIADEAVEVLRDSPWAGRALLPIRSTPAAALAAHWFLRLDAGRGPGLDWFDRHGLHAVPLLVPEAFGPKGYQRTTARGALRLLAWRYGPEAVIEGAETHGPEAVAGVTAVLADYPDRPLLNNPNAGSPDIGEPLPPVLTADRSALLPSTAVSHLIAVLSQWSPRTPYPAVETVAEACDRESLARFSLALVNHYGYADWSVGQLARFGGAEAAALVEGWSAASSARYLDGTAMALETLPAFPAELAFPALYRLSRGKQHESVRELATSHAAKVAARIGSEVESLADRDARALGLDDPARLTLDFGSRVFHIKADERLKLSVTDAAGKRRARVPRPGVRDDAETAKASIARFRKLSKDLTAELAFQSDRLKDAMLHSRVWAADEFAHLTAHPVLASLARGLLWIGETAAGPQGFRLAEDGSFAAVDDKPLQLLDGARVRLAHPVLLGPDLPLWTEIFADYEILQPFDQLARPALTLTPEEARTGVLDRFSGATAAFGALNEVLDWKRLHWDELPDWASRPFTYLFARDLPRAALNAESAAIVYNAHLLAEIDPSPDYDDPDPEGRHRILWIWFSPTKNRRRGVPTLRGDALDPVLVAEILAGLGRATGIHH
;
A
#
# COMPACT_ATOMS: atom_id res chain seq x y z
N MET A 1 -12.85 27.49 -0.31
CA MET A 1 -14.10 28.28 -0.21
C MET A 1 -14.12 28.92 1.15
N THR A 2 -14.54 30.17 1.22
CA THR A 2 -14.64 30.95 2.46
C THR A 2 -15.60 30.25 3.41
N ILE A 3 -15.12 29.90 4.61
CA ILE A 3 -15.91 29.24 5.65
C ILE A 3 -16.87 30.29 6.19
N GLU A 4 -18.15 30.21 5.84
CA GLU A 4 -19.18 30.97 6.54
C GLU A 4 -19.24 30.45 7.98
N SER A 5 -18.92 31.31 8.94
CA SER A 5 -19.24 31.06 10.35
C SER A 5 -20.74 30.75 10.46
N PRO A 6 -21.15 29.72 11.22
CA PRO A 6 -22.57 29.40 11.38
C PRO A 6 -23.31 30.63 11.91
N PRO A 7 -24.56 30.85 11.49
CA PRO A 7 -25.31 32.03 11.88
C PRO A 7 -25.44 32.08 13.41
N LEU A 8 -24.91 33.16 14.00
CA LEU A 8 -25.12 33.52 15.40
C LEU A 8 -26.63 33.55 15.68
N GLY A 9 -27.15 32.62 16.50
CA GLY A 9 -28.54 32.68 17.00
C GLY A 9 -29.41 31.42 16.93
N LEU A 10 -28.89 30.25 16.55
CA LEU A 10 -29.67 29.00 16.61
C LEU A 10 -29.92 28.55 18.07
N PRO A 11 -31.10 27.99 18.40
CA PRO A 11 -31.37 27.42 19.72
C PRO A 11 -30.57 26.13 19.96
N GLU A 12 -30.39 25.74 21.23
CA GLU A 12 -29.91 24.40 21.58
C GLU A 12 -31.00 23.36 21.31
N ALA A 13 -30.60 22.20 20.77
CA ALA A 13 -31.50 21.09 20.52
C ALA A 13 -32.05 20.55 21.85
N ALA A 14 -33.35 20.26 21.90
CA ALA A 14 -33.93 19.64 23.08
C ALA A 14 -33.39 18.21 23.24
N LEU A 15 -33.03 17.81 24.47
CA LEU A 15 -32.48 16.47 24.73
C LEU A 15 -33.42 15.33 24.29
N ALA A 16 -34.73 15.57 24.24
CA ALA A 16 -35.71 14.58 23.78
C ALA A 16 -35.62 14.31 22.27
N ASP A 17 -35.08 15.25 21.50
CA ASP A 17 -34.95 15.16 20.04
C ASP A 17 -33.58 14.60 19.62
N LEU A 18 -32.69 14.35 20.57
CA LEU A 18 -31.36 13.81 20.35
C LEU A 18 -31.34 12.28 20.55
N PRO A 19 -30.48 11.56 19.82
CA PRO A 19 -30.33 10.13 20.00
C PRO A 19 -29.81 9.80 21.40
N LYS A 20 -30.28 8.67 21.96
CA LYS A 20 -29.97 8.26 23.34
C LYS A 20 -28.48 8.28 23.65
N VAL A 21 -27.61 7.90 22.70
CA VAL A 21 -26.15 7.90 22.93
C VAL A 21 -25.57 9.29 23.24
N LEU A 22 -26.22 10.37 22.77
CA LEU A 22 -25.81 11.74 23.05
C LEU A 22 -26.43 12.30 24.34
N VAL A 23 -27.36 11.58 24.97
CA VAL A 23 -28.09 12.06 26.16
C VAL A 23 -27.77 11.19 27.37
N SER A 24 -27.85 9.87 27.22
CA SER A 24 -27.64 8.85 28.24
C SER A 24 -26.90 7.66 27.62
N PRO A 25 -25.57 7.77 27.44
CA PRO A 25 -24.80 6.75 26.73
C PRO A 25 -24.70 5.42 27.50
N PRO A 26 -24.52 4.29 26.80
CA PRO A 26 -24.58 2.95 27.39
C PRO A 26 -23.47 2.64 28.39
N TRP A 27 -22.36 3.38 28.38
CA TRP A 27 -21.29 3.25 29.40
C TRP A 27 -21.60 3.97 30.71
N ALA A 28 -22.54 4.92 30.72
CA ALA A 28 -23.02 5.57 31.94
C ALA A 28 -24.10 4.74 32.66
N GLU A 29 -24.73 3.79 31.96
CA GLU A 29 -25.74 2.91 32.54
C GLU A 29 -25.12 1.74 33.34
N PRO A 30 -25.66 1.42 34.54
CA PRO A 30 -25.25 0.26 35.31
C PRO A 30 -25.31 -1.03 34.48
N ARG A 31 -24.24 -1.83 34.55
CA ARG A 31 -24.23 -3.15 33.92
C ARG A 31 -25.26 -4.05 34.61
N ARG A 32 -26.22 -4.57 33.84
CA ARG A 32 -27.12 -5.61 34.35
C ARG A 32 -26.30 -6.90 34.54
N SER A 33 -26.15 -7.35 35.77
CA SER A 33 -25.51 -8.64 36.05
C SER A 33 -26.48 -9.76 35.69
N ARG A 34 -26.28 -10.37 34.51
CA ARG A 34 -26.96 -11.60 34.12
C ARG A 34 -25.96 -12.75 34.20
N PRO A 35 -26.30 -13.90 34.82
CA PRO A 35 -25.42 -15.05 34.81
C PRO A 35 -25.16 -15.47 33.35
N PRO A 36 -23.89 -15.67 32.95
CA PRO A 36 -23.59 -16.05 31.58
C PRO A 36 -24.20 -17.42 31.28
N ARG A 37 -25.01 -17.50 30.22
CA ARG A 37 -25.50 -18.78 29.71
C ARG A 37 -24.34 -19.60 29.17
N GLU A 38 -24.25 -20.85 29.62
CA GLU A 38 -23.37 -21.89 29.07
C GLU A 38 -24.22 -22.84 28.22
N ILE A 39 -23.67 -23.31 27.11
CA ILE A 39 -24.32 -24.29 26.22
C ILE A 39 -23.36 -25.48 26.12
N PRO A 40 -23.64 -26.59 26.80
CA PRO A 40 -22.77 -27.76 26.77
C PRO A 40 -22.84 -28.48 25.41
N GLY A 41 -21.75 -29.16 25.04
CA GLY A 41 -21.74 -30.06 23.87
C GLY A 41 -21.66 -29.38 22.50
N LEU A 42 -21.30 -28.10 22.44
CA LEU A 42 -21.01 -27.42 21.16
C LEU A 42 -19.78 -28.06 20.50
N GLU A 43 -19.95 -28.57 19.29
CA GLU A 43 -18.87 -29.18 18.52
C GLU A 43 -17.89 -28.11 18.00
N THR A 44 -16.62 -28.44 17.90
CA THR A 44 -15.61 -27.55 17.29
C THR A 44 -15.44 -27.91 15.82
N PRO A 45 -15.64 -26.98 14.88
CA PRO A 45 -15.38 -27.24 13.46
C PRO A 45 -13.93 -27.68 13.23
N ALA A 46 -13.70 -28.58 12.27
CA ALA A 46 -12.37 -29.05 11.92
C ALA A 46 -11.48 -27.88 11.45
N PRO A 47 -10.18 -27.84 11.83
CA PRO A 47 -9.26 -26.80 11.41
C PRO A 47 -9.05 -26.84 9.90
N GLN A 48 -8.97 -25.66 9.30
CA GLN A 48 -8.70 -25.49 7.88
C GLN A 48 -7.57 -24.51 7.65
N ILE A 49 -6.85 -24.72 6.57
CA ILE A 49 -5.76 -23.86 6.12
C ILE A 49 -6.25 -23.14 4.86
N VAL A 50 -6.45 -21.83 4.95
CA VAL A 50 -7.09 -21.00 3.92
C VAL A 50 -6.06 -20.03 3.38
N GLY A 51 -5.51 -20.28 2.18
CA GLY A 51 -4.52 -19.43 1.51
C GLY A 51 -5.17 -18.40 0.58
N ARG A 52 -4.42 -17.37 0.18
CA ARG A 52 -4.83 -16.42 -0.87
C ARG A 52 -3.78 -16.35 -1.97
N GLY A 53 -4.23 -16.41 -3.23
CA GLY A 53 -3.33 -16.33 -4.39
C GLY A 53 -2.24 -17.40 -4.31
N ASP A 54 -0.99 -16.95 -4.38
CA ASP A 54 0.23 -17.77 -4.34
C ASP A 54 0.88 -17.84 -2.94
N GLU A 55 0.14 -17.56 -1.86
CA GLU A 55 0.69 -17.47 -0.50
C GLU A 55 1.31 -18.78 -0.01
N PHE A 56 0.70 -19.94 -0.31
CA PHE A 56 1.27 -21.22 0.11
C PHE A 56 2.44 -21.64 -0.76
N GLU A 57 2.40 -21.34 -2.05
CA GLU A 57 3.52 -21.51 -2.96
C GLU A 57 4.72 -20.69 -2.47
N ARG A 58 4.49 -19.43 -2.08
CA ARG A 58 5.51 -18.58 -1.46
C ARG A 58 5.99 -19.15 -0.13
N ALA A 59 5.08 -19.65 0.71
CA ALA A 59 5.42 -20.29 1.99
C ALA A 59 6.26 -21.57 1.81
N MET A 60 5.96 -22.37 0.79
CA MET A 60 6.75 -23.54 0.38
C MET A 60 8.13 -23.12 -0.12
N ALA A 61 8.21 -22.01 -0.84
CA ALA A 61 9.44 -21.46 -1.36
C ALA A 61 10.28 -20.70 -0.32
N ILE A 62 9.82 -20.54 0.94
CA ILE A 62 10.66 -19.91 1.95
C ILE A 62 11.82 -20.84 2.26
N GLU A 63 13.02 -20.29 2.12
CA GLU A 63 14.27 -20.97 2.46
C GLU A 63 14.83 -20.38 3.77
N PRO A 64 15.46 -21.20 4.62
CA PRO A 64 16.14 -20.71 5.81
C PRO A 64 17.34 -19.84 5.42
N ASP A 65 17.77 -18.93 6.29
CA ASP A 65 19.01 -18.16 6.11
C ASP A 65 20.26 -19.00 6.45
N LEU A 66 20.36 -20.21 5.88
CA LEU A 66 21.48 -21.13 6.06
C LEU A 66 22.47 -21.06 4.88
N VAL A 67 23.75 -21.35 5.10
CA VAL A 67 24.74 -21.38 4.00
C VAL A 67 24.44 -22.53 3.05
N GLU A 68 24.32 -23.72 3.61
CA GLU A 68 23.93 -24.94 2.94
C GLU A 68 22.80 -25.59 3.74
N TRP A 69 21.78 -26.08 3.03
CA TRP A 69 20.71 -26.88 3.60
C TRP A 69 20.22 -27.85 2.52
N ASP A 70 19.68 -28.99 2.93
CA ASP A 70 19.14 -29.99 2.02
C ASP A 70 17.61 -30.04 2.15
N PRO A 71 16.84 -29.63 1.13
CA PRO A 71 15.39 -29.63 1.18
C PRO A 71 14.80 -31.02 1.42
N ASP A 72 15.49 -32.10 1.05
CA ASP A 72 14.96 -33.46 1.21
C ASP A 72 15.10 -33.96 2.65
N THR A 73 16.14 -33.53 3.36
CA THR A 73 16.43 -34.04 4.71
C THR A 73 16.17 -33.03 5.82
N TYR A 74 16.24 -31.73 5.54
CA TYR A 74 16.08 -30.68 6.56
C TYR A 74 14.70 -30.72 7.22
N TRP A 75 13.65 -30.96 6.46
CA TRP A 75 12.28 -31.01 6.99
C TRP A 75 12.00 -32.28 7.81
N ASP A 76 12.77 -33.34 7.61
CA ASP A 76 12.64 -34.62 8.32
C ASP A 76 13.34 -34.62 9.68
N GLN A 77 14.24 -33.65 9.95
CA GLN A 77 15.02 -33.55 11.20
C GLN A 77 14.22 -33.12 12.44
N GLN A 78 12.88 -33.17 12.41
CA GLN A 78 11.99 -32.62 13.46
C GLN A 78 12.36 -31.17 13.83
N VAL A 79 12.61 -30.33 12.83
CA VAL A 79 12.78 -28.89 13.06
C VAL A 79 11.43 -28.32 13.50
N GLY A 80 11.23 -28.16 14.80
CA GLY A 80 10.04 -27.56 15.38
C GLY A 80 9.85 -26.11 14.94
N ILE A 81 8.65 -25.57 15.14
CA ILE A 81 8.39 -24.15 14.90
C ILE A 81 9.23 -23.32 15.87
N SER A 82 10.25 -22.61 15.37
CA SER A 82 11.17 -21.85 16.22
C SER A 82 11.82 -20.68 15.48
N TYR A 83 12.20 -19.66 16.26
CA TYR A 83 13.02 -18.52 15.85
C TYR A 83 14.52 -18.86 15.70
N SER A 84 14.95 -20.05 16.14
CA SER A 84 16.38 -20.37 16.38
C SER A 84 17.16 -21.01 15.23
N TYR A 85 16.58 -21.15 14.02
CA TYR A 85 17.19 -21.90 12.91
C TYR A 85 17.43 -21.06 11.64
N GLY A 86 17.70 -19.75 11.79
CA GLY A 86 17.81 -18.85 10.63
C GLY A 86 16.45 -18.51 10.02
N TRP A 87 15.41 -18.47 10.86
CA TRP A 87 14.03 -18.16 10.48
C TRP A 87 13.51 -16.98 11.28
N LYS A 88 12.72 -16.12 10.63
CA LYS A 88 11.75 -15.32 11.38
C LYS A 88 10.61 -16.24 11.80
N LEU A 89 10.08 -16.06 13.02
CA LEU A 89 9.05 -16.96 13.60
C LEU A 89 7.87 -17.18 12.64
N ALA A 90 7.34 -16.09 12.07
CA ALA A 90 6.23 -16.17 11.14
C ALA A 90 6.54 -16.97 9.87
N GLU A 91 7.79 -16.93 9.37
CA GLU A 91 8.22 -17.68 8.18
C GLU A 91 8.31 -19.16 8.49
N SER A 92 8.86 -19.51 9.66
CA SER A 92 8.89 -20.89 10.15
C SER A 92 7.48 -21.48 10.24
N VAL A 93 6.54 -20.75 10.86
CA VAL A 93 5.14 -21.18 10.97
C VAL A 93 4.51 -21.36 9.59
N LEU A 94 4.59 -20.36 8.70
CA LEU A 94 3.98 -20.42 7.37
C LEU A 94 4.56 -21.57 6.52
N SER A 95 5.88 -21.74 6.55
CA SER A 95 6.60 -22.79 5.83
C SER A 95 6.19 -24.19 6.30
N GLN A 96 6.10 -24.39 7.62
CA GLN A 96 5.65 -25.66 8.20
C GLN A 96 4.16 -25.94 7.93
N LEU A 97 3.30 -24.90 8.00
CA LEU A 97 1.88 -25.02 7.68
C LEU A 97 1.65 -25.42 6.22
N ALA A 98 2.42 -24.86 5.29
CA ALA A 98 2.32 -25.20 3.89
C ALA A 98 2.70 -26.67 3.60
N ARG A 99 3.66 -27.23 4.36
CA ARG A 99 4.16 -28.61 4.20
C ARG A 99 3.29 -29.65 4.91
N ARG A 100 2.91 -29.38 6.16
CA ARG A 100 2.24 -30.34 7.06
C ARG A 100 0.72 -30.14 7.10
N GLY A 101 0.22 -29.06 6.49
CA GLY A 101 -1.20 -28.76 6.36
C GLY A 101 -1.89 -28.52 7.70
N PRO A 102 -3.21 -28.80 7.80
CA PRO A 102 -4.01 -28.51 9.00
C PRO A 102 -3.61 -29.31 10.25
N SER A 103 -2.80 -30.36 10.10
CA SER A 103 -2.41 -31.23 11.22
C SER A 103 -1.62 -30.52 12.32
N ILE A 104 -0.96 -29.40 11.99
CA ILE A 104 -0.16 -28.60 12.94
C ILE A 104 -0.83 -27.28 13.33
N ALA A 105 -2.07 -27.04 12.89
CA ALA A 105 -2.74 -25.75 13.07
C ALA A 105 -2.75 -25.30 14.54
N ASP A 106 -3.07 -26.21 15.46
CA ASP A 106 -3.17 -25.90 16.88
C ASP A 106 -1.78 -25.70 17.53
N GLU A 107 -0.77 -26.47 17.10
CA GLU A 107 0.64 -26.28 17.49
C GLU A 107 1.14 -24.89 17.06
N ALA A 108 0.85 -24.50 15.81
CA ALA A 108 1.20 -23.20 15.27
C ALA A 108 0.51 -22.04 16.02
N VAL A 109 -0.77 -22.18 16.36
CA VAL A 109 -1.50 -21.19 17.17
C VAL A 109 -0.88 -21.06 18.55
N GLU A 110 -0.51 -22.17 19.19
CA GLU A 110 0.10 -22.17 20.51
C GLU A 110 1.44 -21.43 20.52
N VAL A 111 2.29 -21.69 19.52
CA VAL A 111 3.58 -21.01 19.37
C VAL A 111 3.41 -19.51 19.13
N LEU A 112 2.35 -19.11 18.42
CA LEU A 112 2.08 -17.70 18.16
C LEU A 112 1.53 -16.96 19.37
N ARG A 113 0.97 -17.63 20.39
CA ARG A 113 0.16 -17.05 21.48
C ARG A 113 0.70 -15.73 22.04
N ASP A 114 2.00 -15.69 22.36
CA ASP A 114 2.68 -14.57 23.00
C ASP A 114 3.47 -13.69 22.02
N SER A 115 3.32 -13.91 20.71
CA SER A 115 4.07 -13.25 19.63
C SER A 115 3.14 -12.55 18.62
N PRO A 116 2.35 -11.54 19.02
CA PRO A 116 1.44 -10.83 18.12
C PRO A 116 2.17 -10.16 16.94
N TRP A 117 3.43 -9.78 17.10
CA TRP A 117 4.29 -9.26 16.02
C TRP A 117 4.51 -10.28 14.87
N ALA A 118 4.28 -11.58 15.12
CA ALA A 118 4.31 -12.65 14.12
C ALA A 118 2.92 -13.01 13.57
N GLY A 119 1.88 -12.21 13.89
CA GLY A 119 0.48 -12.51 13.61
C GLY A 119 0.12 -12.74 12.14
N ARG A 120 0.96 -12.33 11.19
CA ARG A 120 0.81 -12.71 9.76
C ARG A 120 0.70 -14.23 9.56
N ALA A 121 1.35 -15.01 10.42
CA ALA A 121 1.32 -16.46 10.37
C ALA A 121 0.04 -17.08 10.95
N LEU A 122 -0.74 -16.32 11.72
CA LEU A 122 -2.06 -16.75 12.19
C LEU A 122 -3.11 -16.69 11.06
N LEU A 123 -2.92 -15.78 10.10
CA LEU A 123 -3.89 -15.48 9.05
C LEU A 123 -4.38 -16.72 8.28
N PRO A 124 -3.54 -17.63 7.76
CA PRO A 124 -4.04 -18.78 7.01
C PRO A 124 -4.75 -19.82 7.89
N ILE A 125 -4.64 -19.76 9.22
CA ILE A 125 -5.21 -20.76 10.12
C ILE A 125 -6.67 -20.41 10.45
N ARG A 126 -7.60 -21.23 9.96
CA ARG A 126 -9.03 -21.14 10.26
C ARG A 126 -9.43 -22.29 11.21
N SER A 127 -9.29 -22.05 12.51
CA SER A 127 -9.61 -23.01 13.58
C SER A 127 -10.20 -22.32 14.81
N THR A 128 -10.83 -23.07 15.71
CA THR A 128 -11.33 -22.54 16.99
C THR A 128 -10.20 -21.91 17.83
N PRO A 129 -9.02 -22.54 18.00
CA PRO A 129 -7.89 -21.90 18.68
C PRO A 129 -7.41 -20.61 18.03
N ALA A 130 -7.38 -20.54 16.69
CA ALA A 130 -6.98 -19.31 15.99
C ALA A 130 -7.99 -18.17 16.19
N ALA A 131 -9.29 -18.47 16.12
CA ALA A 131 -10.36 -17.51 16.38
C ALA A 131 -10.33 -17.00 17.83
N ALA A 132 -10.07 -17.90 18.78
CA ALA A 132 -9.90 -17.57 20.19
C ALA A 132 -8.71 -16.63 20.44
N LEU A 133 -7.57 -16.95 19.81
CA LEU A 133 -6.36 -16.13 19.92
C LEU A 133 -6.56 -14.75 19.30
N ALA A 134 -7.17 -14.67 18.11
CA ALA A 134 -7.51 -13.41 17.45
C ALA A 134 -8.45 -12.54 18.30
N ALA A 135 -9.48 -13.16 18.91
CA ALA A 135 -10.40 -12.47 19.82
C ALA A 135 -9.70 -11.97 21.09
N HIS A 136 -8.79 -12.77 21.64
CA HIS A 136 -7.99 -12.40 22.81
C HIS A 136 -7.06 -11.23 22.48
N TRP A 137 -6.27 -11.34 21.40
CA TRP A 137 -5.39 -10.29 20.93
C TRP A 137 -6.13 -8.98 20.69
N PHE A 138 -7.27 -9.02 19.99
CA PHE A 138 -8.09 -7.84 19.73
C PHE A 138 -8.55 -7.12 21.01
N LEU A 139 -9.08 -7.86 22.00
CA LEU A 139 -9.76 -7.27 23.15
C LEU A 139 -8.86 -7.05 24.37
N ARG A 140 -7.69 -7.68 24.44
CA ARG A 140 -6.88 -7.73 25.66
C ARG A 140 -5.45 -7.27 25.50
N LEU A 141 -4.89 -7.26 24.29
CA LEU A 141 -3.49 -6.90 24.04
C LEU A 141 -3.40 -5.76 23.04
N ASP A 142 -2.89 -4.60 23.47
CA ASP A 142 -2.75 -3.45 22.56
C ASP A 142 -1.85 -3.76 21.36
N ALA A 143 -0.70 -4.42 21.59
CA ALA A 143 0.20 -4.88 20.52
C ALA A 143 -0.41 -6.00 19.64
N GLY A 144 -1.43 -6.70 20.13
CA GLY A 144 -2.15 -7.75 19.39
C GLY A 144 -3.36 -7.24 18.62
N ARG A 145 -3.77 -5.98 18.82
CA ARG A 145 -5.03 -5.48 18.28
C ARG A 145 -5.07 -5.51 16.76
N GLY A 146 -4.04 -4.96 16.10
CA GLY A 146 -3.89 -5.00 14.64
C GLY A 146 -3.88 -6.43 14.09
N PRO A 147 -2.98 -7.31 14.57
CA PRO A 147 -2.94 -8.72 14.17
C PRO A 147 -4.26 -9.49 14.36
N GLY A 148 -4.97 -9.27 15.47
CA GLY A 148 -6.28 -9.87 15.72
C GLY A 148 -7.33 -9.38 14.71
N LEU A 149 -7.34 -8.09 14.41
CA LEU A 149 -8.21 -7.52 13.38
C LEU A 149 -7.84 -8.03 11.98
N ASP A 150 -6.56 -8.28 11.66
CA ASP A 150 -6.13 -8.81 10.36
C ASP A 150 -6.74 -10.20 10.12
N TRP A 151 -6.82 -11.01 11.17
CA TRP A 151 -7.47 -12.33 11.11
C TRP A 151 -8.97 -12.19 10.85
N PHE A 152 -9.66 -11.27 11.52
CA PHE A 152 -11.10 -11.01 11.27
C PHE A 152 -11.36 -10.42 9.89
N ASP A 153 -10.47 -9.57 9.36
CA ASP A 153 -10.54 -9.04 8.00
C ASP A 153 -10.37 -10.16 6.96
N ARG A 154 -9.60 -11.20 7.29
CA ARG A 154 -9.39 -12.35 6.39
C ARG A 154 -10.56 -13.31 6.36
N HIS A 155 -11.12 -13.65 7.52
CA HIS A 155 -12.09 -14.73 7.67
C HIS A 155 -13.55 -14.26 7.75
N GLY A 156 -13.80 -13.01 8.10
CA GLY A 156 -15.14 -12.43 8.16
C GLY A 156 -16.13 -13.29 8.94
N LEU A 157 -17.28 -13.58 8.35
CA LEU A 157 -18.34 -14.39 8.96
C LEU A 157 -17.96 -15.86 9.19
N HIS A 158 -16.92 -16.38 8.53
CA HIS A 158 -16.42 -17.73 8.82
C HIS A 158 -15.82 -17.85 10.24
N ALA A 159 -15.57 -16.74 10.91
CA ALA A 159 -15.16 -16.72 12.31
C ALA A 159 -16.30 -17.11 13.28
N VAL A 160 -17.57 -16.87 12.90
CA VAL A 160 -18.73 -17.09 13.78
C VAL A 160 -18.81 -18.52 14.31
N PRO A 161 -18.85 -19.57 13.45
CA PRO A 161 -18.93 -20.94 13.94
C PRO A 161 -17.69 -21.36 14.76
N LEU A 162 -16.56 -20.68 14.63
CA LEU A 162 -15.35 -20.96 15.40
C LEU A 162 -15.37 -20.30 16.79
N LEU A 163 -16.05 -19.16 16.93
CA LEU A 163 -16.18 -18.40 18.18
C LEU A 163 -17.29 -18.93 19.10
N VAL A 164 -18.35 -19.51 18.54
CA VAL A 164 -19.53 -20.00 19.29
C VAL A 164 -19.16 -20.96 20.43
N PRO A 165 -18.32 -22.00 20.23
CA PRO A 165 -17.93 -22.90 21.32
C PRO A 165 -17.30 -22.17 22.52
N GLU A 166 -16.43 -21.17 22.28
CA GLU A 166 -15.84 -20.38 23.36
C GLU A 166 -16.80 -19.34 23.96
N ALA A 167 -17.69 -18.77 23.15
CA ALA A 167 -18.69 -17.80 23.60
C ALA A 167 -19.67 -18.37 24.63
N PHE A 168 -19.90 -19.69 24.61
CA PHE A 168 -20.81 -20.40 25.53
C PHE A 168 -20.14 -21.53 26.31
N GLY A 169 -18.80 -21.61 26.27
CA GLY A 169 -18.00 -22.57 27.03
C GLY A 169 -17.83 -22.21 28.51
N PRO A 170 -17.14 -23.07 29.29
CA PRO A 170 -17.06 -22.96 30.76
C PRO A 170 -16.12 -21.86 31.27
N LYS A 171 -15.18 -21.36 30.44
CA LYS A 171 -14.18 -20.37 30.88
C LYS A 171 -14.69 -18.93 30.70
N GLY A 172 -14.89 -18.21 31.80
CA GLY A 172 -15.45 -16.86 31.77
C GLY A 172 -14.66 -15.81 30.97
N TYR A 173 -13.32 -15.88 30.97
CA TYR A 173 -12.51 -14.95 30.19
C TYR A 173 -12.66 -15.18 28.67
N GLN A 174 -12.71 -16.46 28.23
CA GLN A 174 -12.91 -16.83 26.83
C GLN A 174 -14.30 -16.39 26.35
N ARG A 175 -15.34 -16.59 27.17
CA ARG A 175 -16.68 -16.07 26.87
C ARG A 175 -16.68 -14.57 26.61
N THR A 176 -15.91 -13.81 27.40
CA THR A 176 -15.84 -12.36 27.26
C THR A 176 -15.21 -11.97 25.92
N THR A 177 -14.08 -12.58 25.57
CA THR A 177 -13.38 -12.27 24.31
C THR A 177 -14.16 -12.74 23.09
N ALA A 178 -14.66 -13.97 23.10
CA ALA A 178 -15.42 -14.54 21.99
C ALA A 178 -16.74 -13.77 21.74
N ARG A 179 -17.49 -13.40 22.78
CA ARG A 179 -18.70 -12.57 22.63
C ARG A 179 -18.39 -11.16 22.14
N GLY A 180 -17.27 -10.58 22.57
CA GLY A 180 -16.79 -9.30 22.03
C GLY A 180 -16.46 -9.40 20.53
N ALA A 181 -15.81 -10.48 20.10
CA ALA A 181 -15.54 -10.72 18.69
C ALA A 181 -16.83 -10.94 17.86
N LEU A 182 -17.82 -11.68 18.38
CA LEU A 182 -19.13 -11.81 17.71
C LEU A 182 -19.83 -10.45 17.53
N ARG A 183 -19.72 -9.56 18.52
CA ARG A 183 -20.25 -8.19 18.44
C ARG A 183 -19.47 -7.34 17.41
N LEU A 184 -18.14 -7.48 17.33
CA LEU A 184 -17.35 -6.85 16.26
C LEU A 184 -17.82 -7.28 14.87
N LEU A 185 -18.05 -8.58 14.68
CA LEU A 185 -18.57 -9.10 13.41
C LEU A 185 -19.96 -8.55 13.10
N ALA A 186 -20.82 -8.44 14.11
CA ALA A 186 -22.16 -7.86 13.93
C ALA A 186 -22.10 -6.36 13.54
N TRP A 187 -21.11 -5.62 14.05
CA TRP A 187 -20.89 -4.22 13.66
C TRP A 187 -20.42 -4.08 12.21
N ARG A 188 -19.70 -5.07 11.68
CA ARG A 188 -19.12 -5.03 10.33
C ARG A 188 -20.05 -5.62 9.26
N TYR A 189 -20.80 -6.66 9.60
CA TYR A 189 -21.57 -7.48 8.66
C TYR A 189 -23.08 -7.51 8.96
N GLY A 190 -23.52 -6.89 10.06
CA GLY A 190 -24.89 -6.93 10.54
C GLY A 190 -25.16 -8.10 11.49
N PRO A 191 -26.11 -7.94 12.44
CA PRO A 191 -26.42 -8.98 13.42
C PRO A 191 -27.00 -10.24 12.80
N GLU A 192 -27.87 -10.12 11.78
CA GLU A 192 -28.51 -11.26 11.12
C GLU A 192 -27.49 -12.20 10.48
N ALA A 193 -26.46 -11.66 9.82
CA ALA A 193 -25.40 -12.45 9.20
C ALA A 193 -24.56 -13.23 10.25
N VAL A 194 -24.42 -12.67 11.46
CA VAL A 194 -23.76 -13.35 12.58
C VAL A 194 -24.68 -14.41 13.20
N ILE A 195 -25.99 -14.18 13.24
CA ILE A 195 -26.97 -15.15 13.72
C ILE A 195 -27.02 -16.36 12.77
N GLU A 196 -27.07 -16.11 11.46
CA GLU A 196 -27.02 -17.15 10.41
C GLU A 196 -25.73 -18.00 10.54
N GLY A 197 -24.58 -17.37 10.77
CA GLY A 197 -23.32 -18.09 10.99
C GLY A 197 -23.29 -19.01 12.22
N ALA A 198 -24.24 -18.85 13.16
CA ALA A 198 -24.37 -19.72 14.33
C ALA A 198 -25.31 -20.92 14.11
N GLU A 199 -26.05 -20.97 12.99
CA GLU A 199 -27.02 -22.05 12.69
C GLU A 199 -26.38 -23.43 12.64
N THR A 200 -25.10 -23.52 12.28
CA THR A 200 -24.33 -24.78 12.26
C THR A 200 -24.25 -25.45 13.63
N HIS A 201 -24.43 -24.68 14.71
CA HIS A 201 -24.42 -25.14 16.10
C HIS A 201 -25.81 -25.38 16.68
N GLY A 202 -26.85 -25.26 15.84
CA GLY A 202 -28.23 -25.53 16.22
C GLY A 202 -28.97 -24.36 16.89
N PRO A 203 -30.27 -24.54 17.15
CA PRO A 203 -31.17 -23.46 17.56
C PRO A 203 -30.83 -22.86 18.93
N GLU A 204 -30.19 -23.63 19.81
CA GLU A 204 -29.78 -23.11 21.11
C GLU A 204 -28.64 -22.08 21.00
N ALA A 205 -27.67 -22.35 20.13
CA ALA A 205 -26.58 -21.43 19.83
C ALA A 205 -27.10 -20.16 19.15
N VAL A 206 -28.01 -20.29 18.18
CA VAL A 206 -28.70 -19.17 17.51
C VAL A 206 -29.38 -18.26 18.54
N ALA A 207 -30.16 -18.83 19.46
CA ALA A 207 -30.82 -18.07 20.53
C ALA A 207 -29.79 -17.41 21.48
N GLY A 208 -28.69 -18.11 21.79
CA GLY A 208 -27.59 -17.58 22.59
C GLY A 208 -26.90 -16.39 21.94
N VAL A 209 -26.52 -16.49 20.67
CA VAL A 209 -25.87 -15.42 19.90
C VAL A 209 -26.82 -14.23 19.75
N THR A 210 -28.09 -14.47 19.40
CA THR A 210 -29.12 -13.42 19.33
C THR A 210 -29.20 -12.63 20.64
N ALA A 211 -29.22 -13.33 21.78
CA ALA A 211 -29.24 -12.68 23.09
C ALA A 211 -27.96 -11.86 23.38
N VAL A 212 -26.78 -12.36 22.97
CA VAL A 212 -25.51 -11.63 23.12
C VAL A 212 -25.50 -10.34 22.30
N LEU A 213 -26.00 -10.38 21.06
CA LEU A 213 -26.06 -9.21 20.19
C LEU A 213 -27.12 -8.20 20.64
N ALA A 214 -28.24 -8.67 21.20
CA ALA A 214 -29.33 -7.84 21.69
C ALA A 214 -29.06 -7.15 23.03
N ASP A 215 -28.23 -7.74 23.90
CA ASP A 215 -28.06 -7.24 25.28
C ASP A 215 -27.57 -5.78 25.30
N TYR A 216 -26.59 -5.44 24.43
CA TYR A 216 -26.08 -4.08 24.25
C TYR A 216 -25.42 -3.90 22.87
N PRO A 217 -26.19 -3.59 21.80
CA PRO A 217 -25.65 -3.47 20.44
C PRO A 217 -24.62 -2.34 20.31
N ASP A 218 -24.76 -1.30 21.13
CA ASP A 218 -23.98 -0.06 21.13
C ASP A 218 -23.07 0.08 22.37
N ARG A 219 -22.82 -0.97 23.16
CA ARG A 219 -21.76 -0.86 24.19
C ARG A 219 -20.37 -0.85 23.55
N PRO A 220 -19.42 -0.06 24.04
CA PRO A 220 -18.00 -0.20 23.65
C PRO A 220 -17.51 -1.66 23.74
N LEU A 221 -16.70 -2.08 22.77
CA LEU A 221 -16.03 -3.40 22.79
C LEU A 221 -14.79 -3.39 23.69
N LEU A 222 -14.05 -2.28 23.62
CA LEU A 222 -12.82 -2.07 24.35
C LEU A 222 -13.13 -1.40 25.70
N ASN A 223 -12.21 -0.57 26.19
CA ASN A 223 -12.42 0.18 27.42
C ASN A 223 -13.59 1.17 27.28
N ASN A 224 -14.33 1.39 28.37
CA ASN A 224 -15.30 2.47 28.41
C ASN A 224 -14.59 3.79 28.05
N PRO A 225 -15.22 4.68 27.26
CA PRO A 225 -14.62 5.94 26.90
C PRO A 225 -14.31 6.73 28.16
N ASN A 226 -13.01 7.00 28.38
CA ASN A 226 -12.57 8.01 29.32
C ASN A 226 -12.31 9.29 28.52
N ALA A 227 -13.37 9.81 27.90
CA ALA A 227 -13.35 11.19 27.41
C ALA A 227 -13.40 12.06 28.67
N GLY A 228 -12.26 12.24 29.34
CA GLY A 228 -12.15 13.20 30.43
C GLY A 228 -12.81 14.50 29.98
N SER A 229 -13.57 15.15 30.86
CA SER A 229 -14.22 16.43 30.54
C SER A 229 -13.13 17.34 29.98
N PRO A 230 -13.14 17.66 28.68
CA PRO A 230 -12.02 18.39 28.14
C PRO A 230 -12.07 19.78 28.74
N ASP A 231 -10.97 20.19 29.36
CA ASP A 231 -10.71 21.60 29.61
C ASP A 231 -10.42 22.20 28.22
N ILE A 232 -11.48 22.44 27.44
CA ILE A 232 -11.37 22.83 26.04
C ILE A 232 -10.89 24.29 26.01
N GLY A 233 -9.57 24.49 26.01
CA GLY A 233 -8.96 25.83 25.98
C GLY A 233 -9.30 26.67 24.74
N GLU A 234 -9.80 26.07 23.66
CA GLU A 234 -10.28 26.73 22.44
C GLU A 234 -11.65 26.20 22.01
N PRO A 235 -12.64 27.05 21.66
CA PRO A 235 -13.98 26.57 21.32
C PRO A 235 -13.97 25.68 20.06
N LEU A 236 -14.48 24.45 20.18
CA LEU A 236 -14.69 23.56 19.04
C LEU A 236 -15.79 24.12 18.12
N PRO A 237 -15.71 23.91 16.79
CA PRO A 237 -16.78 24.29 15.87
C PRO A 237 -18.12 23.68 16.30
N PRO A 238 -19.24 24.41 16.23
CA PRO A 238 -20.52 23.87 16.66
C PRO A 238 -21.00 22.78 15.69
N VAL A 239 -21.60 21.74 16.25
CA VAL A 239 -22.29 20.67 15.51
C VAL A 239 -23.78 20.98 15.49
N LEU A 240 -24.41 20.84 14.32
CA LEU A 240 -25.82 21.16 14.10
C LEU A 240 -26.64 19.87 14.01
N THR A 241 -27.94 19.94 14.33
CA THR A 241 -28.89 18.88 13.98
C THR A 241 -28.95 18.67 12.48
N ALA A 242 -29.42 17.51 12.02
CA ALA A 242 -29.43 17.15 10.60
C ALA A 242 -30.18 18.14 9.69
N ASP A 243 -31.24 18.77 10.22
CA ASP A 243 -32.02 19.80 9.54
C ASP A 243 -31.45 21.22 9.68
N ARG A 244 -30.30 21.34 10.38
CA ARG A 244 -29.58 22.58 10.68
C ARG A 244 -30.42 23.61 11.48
N SER A 245 -31.45 23.13 12.20
CA SER A 245 -32.35 23.99 12.99
C SER A 245 -31.82 24.34 14.37
N ALA A 246 -30.90 23.55 14.93
CA ALA A 246 -30.42 23.70 16.31
C ALA A 246 -28.96 23.28 16.49
N LEU A 247 -28.35 23.75 17.58
CA LEU A 247 -27.00 23.40 18.03
C LEU A 247 -27.04 22.21 19.00
N LEU A 248 -26.02 21.35 18.96
CA LEU A 248 -25.84 20.35 20.02
C LEU A 248 -25.45 21.00 21.35
N PRO A 249 -26.17 20.71 22.46
CA PRO A 249 -25.81 21.16 23.80
C PRO A 249 -24.43 20.64 24.22
N SER A 250 -23.76 21.36 25.13
CA SER A 250 -22.41 21.02 25.61
C SER A 250 -22.27 19.59 26.16
N THR A 251 -23.29 19.09 26.86
CA THR A 251 -23.34 17.70 27.37
C THR A 251 -23.37 16.68 26.23
N ALA A 252 -24.13 16.96 25.18
CA ALA A 252 -24.20 16.11 23.99
C ALA A 252 -22.89 16.14 23.20
N VAL A 253 -22.18 17.28 23.16
CA VAL A 253 -20.84 17.38 22.58
C VAL A 253 -19.83 16.50 23.33
N SER A 254 -19.86 16.49 24.67
CA SER A 254 -19.01 15.60 25.46
C SER A 254 -19.29 14.12 25.17
N HIS A 255 -20.56 13.75 25.03
CA HIS A 255 -20.94 12.39 24.63
C HIS A 255 -20.55 12.08 23.18
N LEU A 256 -20.63 13.04 22.26
CA LEU A 256 -20.18 12.89 20.89
C LEU A 256 -18.68 12.55 20.83
N ILE A 257 -17.84 13.28 21.58
CA ILE A 257 -16.40 12.98 21.66
C ILE A 257 -16.18 11.55 22.19
N ALA A 258 -16.91 11.17 23.24
CA ALA A 258 -16.85 9.81 23.77
C ALA A 258 -17.27 8.75 22.74
N VAL A 259 -18.33 9.00 21.95
CA VAL A 259 -18.77 8.12 20.84
C VAL A 259 -17.67 8.01 19.78
N LEU A 260 -17.12 9.13 19.30
CA LEU A 260 -16.07 9.14 18.28
C LEU A 260 -14.80 8.44 18.76
N SER A 261 -14.47 8.54 20.05
CA SER A 261 -13.30 7.85 20.63
C SER A 261 -13.36 6.33 20.56
N GLN A 262 -14.54 5.76 20.32
CA GLN A 262 -14.76 4.32 20.23
C GLN A 262 -14.77 3.80 18.78
N TRP A 263 -14.71 4.72 17.81
CA TRP A 263 -14.82 4.38 16.39
C TRP A 263 -13.45 4.35 15.72
N SER A 264 -13.24 3.34 14.89
CA SER A 264 -12.15 3.30 13.92
C SER A 264 -12.64 2.59 12.66
N PRO A 265 -11.95 2.71 11.51
CA PRO A 265 -12.35 2.00 10.30
C PRO A 265 -12.54 0.50 10.46
N ARG A 266 -11.70 -0.13 11.30
CA ARG A 266 -11.71 -1.58 11.55
C ARG A 266 -12.61 -1.95 12.73
N THR A 267 -13.04 -0.98 13.55
CA THR A 267 -14.00 -1.19 14.64
C THR A 267 -15.12 -0.15 14.51
N PRO A 268 -16.03 -0.33 13.52
CA PRO A 268 -17.05 0.66 13.20
C PRO A 268 -18.13 0.69 14.27
N TYR A 269 -17.91 1.49 15.31
CA TYR A 269 -18.82 1.59 16.45
C TYR A 269 -20.21 2.10 16.00
N PRO A 270 -21.30 1.32 16.15
CA PRO A 270 -22.58 1.63 15.51
C PRO A 270 -23.20 2.97 15.91
N ALA A 271 -22.92 3.44 17.13
CA ALA A 271 -23.49 4.69 17.60
C ALA A 271 -23.00 5.92 16.82
N VAL A 272 -21.87 5.81 16.10
CA VAL A 272 -21.42 6.87 15.18
C VAL A 272 -22.39 7.04 14.02
N GLU A 273 -23.01 5.97 13.52
CA GLU A 273 -24.00 6.08 12.44
C GLU A 273 -25.28 6.75 12.93
N THR A 274 -25.72 6.44 14.15
CA THR A 274 -26.84 7.14 14.78
C THR A 274 -26.57 8.64 14.94
N VAL A 275 -25.34 9.02 15.28
CA VAL A 275 -24.92 10.43 15.30
C VAL A 275 -24.92 11.03 13.89
N ALA A 276 -24.39 10.30 12.90
CA ALA A 276 -24.31 10.76 11.52
C ALA A 276 -25.69 11.02 10.91
N GLU A 277 -26.71 10.26 11.30
CA GLU A 277 -28.11 10.46 10.90
C GLU A 277 -28.76 11.67 11.62
N ALA A 278 -28.40 11.92 12.87
CA ALA A 278 -29.00 12.97 13.70
C ALA A 278 -28.38 14.36 13.49
N CYS A 279 -27.20 14.46 12.88
CA CYS A 279 -26.42 15.70 12.81
C CYS A 279 -26.07 16.08 11.35
N ASP A 280 -25.87 17.37 11.12
CA ASP A 280 -25.45 17.89 9.81
C ASP A 280 -24.02 17.44 9.47
N ARG A 281 -23.85 16.86 8.28
CA ARG A 281 -22.59 16.26 7.82
C ARG A 281 -21.44 17.27 7.73
N GLU A 282 -21.70 18.49 7.30
CA GLU A 282 -20.68 19.52 7.13
C GLU A 282 -20.19 20.04 8.50
N SER A 283 -21.12 20.22 9.45
CA SER A 283 -20.79 20.58 10.83
C SER A 283 -19.98 19.49 11.53
N LEU A 284 -20.33 18.21 11.32
CA LEU A 284 -19.56 17.07 11.80
C LEU A 284 -18.16 17.03 11.17
N ALA A 285 -18.02 17.30 9.88
CA ALA A 285 -16.71 17.32 9.20
C ALA A 285 -15.78 18.38 9.81
N ARG A 286 -16.28 19.62 9.99
CA ARG A 286 -15.51 20.72 10.60
C ARG A 286 -15.14 20.41 12.06
N PHE A 287 -16.09 19.87 12.82
CA PHE A 287 -15.86 19.44 14.20
C PHE A 287 -14.80 18.34 14.27
N SER A 288 -14.91 17.32 13.42
CA SER A 288 -13.99 16.18 13.34
C SER A 288 -12.56 16.60 13.00
N LEU A 289 -12.39 17.55 12.08
CA LEU A 289 -11.08 18.15 11.78
C LEU A 289 -10.52 18.91 12.99
N ALA A 290 -11.35 19.71 13.66
CA ALA A 290 -10.93 20.47 14.84
C ALA A 290 -10.53 19.57 16.02
N LEU A 291 -11.17 18.40 16.19
CA LEU A 291 -10.79 17.43 17.21
C LEU A 291 -9.33 16.98 17.07
N VAL A 292 -8.81 16.84 15.86
CA VAL A 292 -7.41 16.41 15.70
C VAL A 292 -6.43 17.50 16.09
N ASN A 293 -6.77 18.76 15.83
CA ASN A 293 -5.96 19.88 16.33
C ASN A 293 -5.96 19.94 17.86
N HIS A 294 -7.07 19.56 18.50
CA HIS A 294 -7.20 19.59 19.96
C HIS A 294 -6.52 18.41 20.66
N TYR A 295 -6.78 17.18 20.20
CA TYR A 295 -6.28 15.96 20.84
C TYR A 295 -4.93 15.49 20.29
N GLY A 296 -4.40 16.17 19.27
CA GLY A 296 -3.21 15.74 18.55
C GLY A 296 -3.42 14.37 17.90
N TYR A 297 -2.31 13.64 17.71
CA TYR A 297 -2.25 12.34 17.04
C TYR A 297 -2.73 11.15 17.90
N ALA A 298 -3.71 11.35 18.78
CA ALA A 298 -4.34 10.22 19.45
C ALA A 298 -5.01 9.32 18.40
N ASP A 299 -4.84 7.99 18.50
CA ASP A 299 -5.28 7.05 17.46
C ASP A 299 -6.74 7.25 17.02
N TRP A 300 -7.63 7.49 17.98
CA TRP A 300 -9.06 7.67 17.71
C TRP A 300 -9.38 9.00 17.02
N SER A 301 -8.62 10.08 17.30
CA SER A 301 -8.87 11.40 16.70
C SER A 301 -8.58 11.38 15.20
N VAL A 302 -7.54 10.64 14.80
CA VAL A 302 -7.17 10.40 13.41
C VAL A 302 -8.16 9.42 12.77
N GLY A 303 -8.42 8.28 13.42
CA GLY A 303 -9.31 7.25 12.90
C GLY A 303 -10.65 7.79 12.44
N GLN A 304 -11.36 8.53 13.31
CA GLN A 304 -12.70 9.08 13.02
C GLN A 304 -12.77 10.01 11.80
N LEU A 305 -11.64 10.58 11.35
CA LEU A 305 -11.61 11.38 10.13
C LEU A 305 -12.05 10.60 8.89
N ALA A 306 -11.82 9.29 8.83
CA ALA A 306 -12.30 8.48 7.72
C ALA A 306 -13.83 8.55 7.55
N ARG A 307 -14.58 8.81 8.63
CA ARG A 307 -16.04 8.89 8.59
C ARG A 307 -16.55 10.26 8.18
N PHE A 308 -15.90 11.34 8.63
CA PHE A 308 -16.42 12.71 8.52
C PHE A 308 -15.49 13.72 7.84
N GLY A 309 -14.18 13.49 7.81
CA GLY A 309 -13.17 14.51 7.50
C GLY A 309 -13.00 14.91 6.02
N GLY A 310 -13.57 14.14 5.08
CA GLY A 310 -13.56 14.48 3.64
C GLY A 310 -12.16 14.69 3.04
N ALA A 311 -12.07 15.51 1.99
CA ALA A 311 -10.84 15.71 1.23
C ALA A 311 -9.74 16.44 2.02
N GLU A 312 -10.12 17.40 2.88
CA GLU A 312 -9.18 18.13 3.72
C GLU A 312 -8.53 17.19 4.74
N ALA A 313 -9.30 16.31 5.37
CA ALA A 313 -8.75 15.33 6.29
C ALA A 313 -7.88 14.28 5.58
N ALA A 314 -8.28 13.81 4.40
CA ALA A 314 -7.45 12.87 3.62
C ALA A 314 -6.07 13.47 3.31
N ALA A 315 -6.03 14.75 2.88
CA ALA A 315 -4.78 15.47 2.63
C ALA A 315 -3.94 15.69 3.91
N LEU A 316 -4.61 15.95 5.03
CA LEU A 316 -3.97 16.10 6.34
C LEU A 316 -3.30 14.78 6.78
N VAL A 317 -4.03 13.66 6.69
CA VAL A 317 -3.55 12.32 7.03
C VAL A 317 -2.41 11.88 6.10
N GLU A 318 -2.49 12.21 4.80
CA GLU A 318 -1.38 11.99 3.85
C GLU A 318 -0.14 12.78 4.27
N GLY A 319 -0.29 14.06 4.59
CA GLY A 319 0.82 14.92 5.01
C GLY A 319 1.52 14.41 6.25
N TRP A 320 0.77 13.91 7.23
CA TRP A 320 1.32 13.27 8.42
C TRP A 320 2.07 11.99 8.10
N SER A 321 1.49 11.13 7.27
CA SER A 321 2.12 9.89 6.83
C SER A 321 3.43 10.15 6.08
N ALA A 322 3.48 11.22 5.27
CA ALA A 322 4.66 11.62 4.52
C ALA A 322 5.78 12.22 5.38
N ALA A 323 5.43 12.94 6.46
CA ALA A 323 6.40 13.59 7.36
C ALA A 323 7.04 12.62 8.37
N SER A 324 6.55 11.38 8.44
CA SER A 324 7.00 10.41 9.43
C SER A 324 8.42 9.91 9.19
N SER A 325 9.16 9.74 10.28
CA SER A 325 10.43 9.03 10.34
C SER A 325 10.26 7.79 11.24
N ALA A 326 11.13 6.79 11.11
CA ALA A 326 11.08 5.52 11.85
C ALA A 326 10.92 5.63 13.38
N ARG A 327 11.09 6.83 13.98
CA ARG A 327 10.93 7.10 15.42
C ARG A 327 9.48 7.31 15.89
N TYR A 328 8.50 7.48 15.00
CA TYR A 328 7.08 7.75 15.35
C TYR A 328 6.09 6.84 14.61
N LEU A 329 6.35 5.53 14.62
CA LEU A 329 5.56 4.55 13.85
C LEU A 329 4.10 4.42 14.30
N ASP A 330 3.79 4.60 15.58
CA ASP A 330 2.43 4.34 16.10
C ASP A 330 1.37 5.28 15.49
N GLY A 331 1.59 6.60 15.54
CA GLY A 331 0.69 7.58 14.91
C GLY A 331 0.67 7.50 13.38
N THR A 332 1.75 7.00 12.78
CA THR A 332 1.86 6.78 11.32
C THR A 332 1.10 5.55 10.87
N ALA A 333 1.13 4.48 11.68
CA ALA A 333 0.38 3.27 11.44
C ALA A 333 -1.13 3.58 11.44
N MET A 334 -1.62 4.31 12.43
CA MET A 334 -3.04 4.72 12.47
C MET A 334 -3.42 5.61 11.27
N ALA A 335 -2.57 6.58 10.90
CA ALA A 335 -2.80 7.41 9.71
C ALA A 335 -2.91 6.56 8.42
N LEU A 336 -1.99 5.63 8.22
CA LEU A 336 -2.00 4.71 7.07
C LEU A 336 -3.17 3.73 7.09
N GLU A 337 -3.61 3.27 8.27
CA GLU A 337 -4.82 2.45 8.42
C GLU A 337 -6.10 3.24 8.14
N THR A 338 -6.08 4.56 8.38
CA THR A 338 -7.23 5.46 8.17
C THR A 338 -7.43 5.79 6.69
N LEU A 339 -6.35 5.99 5.93
CA LEU A 339 -6.43 6.38 4.51
C LEU A 339 -7.33 5.46 3.64
N PRO A 340 -7.21 4.12 3.66
CA PRO A 340 -8.06 3.22 2.88
C PRO A 340 -9.56 3.35 3.14
N ALA A 341 -9.93 3.87 4.31
CA ALA A 341 -11.32 3.98 4.74
C ALA A 341 -12.01 5.23 4.18
N PHE A 342 -11.24 6.20 3.68
CA PHE A 342 -11.81 7.28 2.87
C PHE A 342 -12.39 6.73 1.55
N PRO A 343 -13.27 7.51 0.89
CA PRO A 343 -13.68 7.27 -0.50
C PRO A 343 -12.46 7.04 -1.41
N ALA A 344 -12.58 6.14 -2.38
CA ALA A 344 -11.46 5.66 -3.19
C ALA A 344 -10.74 6.81 -3.92
N GLU A 345 -11.49 7.80 -4.39
CA GLU A 345 -11.02 9.00 -5.08
C GLU A 345 -10.16 9.92 -4.20
N LEU A 346 -10.23 9.79 -2.87
CA LEU A 346 -9.39 10.50 -1.91
C LEU A 346 -8.26 9.61 -1.41
N ALA A 347 -8.55 8.33 -1.15
CA ALA A 347 -7.64 7.37 -0.55
C ALA A 347 -6.52 6.94 -1.50
N PHE A 348 -6.89 6.53 -2.73
CA PHE A 348 -5.95 5.90 -3.65
C PHE A 348 -4.82 6.85 -4.08
N PRO A 349 -5.09 8.10 -4.54
CA PRO A 349 -4.01 9.00 -4.94
C PRO A 349 -3.04 9.32 -3.80
N ALA A 350 -3.52 9.43 -2.56
CA ALA A 350 -2.69 9.67 -1.38
C ALA A 350 -1.79 8.46 -1.08
N LEU A 351 -2.37 7.26 -0.97
CA LEU A 351 -1.64 6.02 -0.72
C LEU A 351 -0.62 5.73 -1.84
N TYR A 352 -0.99 5.95 -3.09
CA TYR A 352 -0.13 5.69 -4.23
C TYR A 352 1.09 6.64 -4.28
N ARG A 353 0.94 7.91 -3.87
CA ARG A 353 2.08 8.82 -3.69
C ARG A 353 2.96 8.42 -2.51
N LEU A 354 2.36 7.96 -1.41
CA LEU A 354 3.10 7.47 -0.24
C LEU A 354 3.89 6.18 -0.54
N SER A 355 3.41 5.33 -1.45
CA SER A 355 4.15 4.12 -1.86
C SER A 355 5.36 4.41 -2.74
N ARG A 356 5.39 5.54 -3.44
CA ARG A 356 6.40 5.89 -4.45
C ARG A 356 7.36 7.00 -4.02
N GLY A 357 7.13 7.63 -2.87
CA GLY A 357 7.91 8.78 -2.43
C GLY A 357 9.19 8.42 -1.66
N LYS A 358 9.75 9.43 -0.99
CA LYS A 358 10.98 9.32 -0.20
C LYS A 358 10.74 8.93 1.27
N GLN A 359 9.61 8.30 1.56
CA GLN A 359 9.25 7.85 2.91
C GLN A 359 10.13 6.67 3.35
N HIS A 360 10.07 6.34 4.64
CA HIS A 360 10.67 5.12 5.18
C HIS A 360 10.08 3.86 4.52
N GLU A 361 10.88 2.79 4.40
CA GLU A 361 10.48 1.56 3.70
C GLU A 361 9.16 0.98 4.22
N SER A 362 9.02 0.86 5.54
CA SER A 362 7.79 0.37 6.16
C SER A 362 6.52 1.18 5.81
N VAL A 363 6.66 2.50 5.60
CA VAL A 363 5.54 3.36 5.16
C VAL A 363 5.21 3.06 3.71
N ARG A 364 6.22 2.90 2.84
CA ARG A 364 6.02 2.56 1.43
C ARG A 364 5.34 1.20 1.27
N GLU A 365 5.80 0.18 2.00
CA GLU A 365 5.23 -1.17 1.98
C GLU A 365 3.76 -1.17 2.42
N LEU A 366 3.44 -0.52 3.54
CA LEU A 366 2.07 -0.39 4.03
C LEU A 366 1.19 0.39 3.05
N ALA A 367 1.67 1.52 2.53
CA ALA A 367 0.96 2.32 1.54
C ALA A 367 0.69 1.54 0.25
N THR A 368 1.66 0.72 -0.21
CA THR A 368 1.52 -0.17 -1.37
C THR A 368 0.42 -1.20 -1.13
N SER A 369 0.46 -1.89 0.01
CA SER A 369 -0.56 -2.87 0.40
C SER A 369 -1.96 -2.23 0.49
N HIS A 370 -2.04 -1.03 1.05
CA HIS A 370 -3.29 -0.29 1.19
C HIS A 370 -3.82 0.26 -0.13
N ALA A 371 -2.96 0.76 -1.03
CA ALA A 371 -3.35 1.16 -2.38
C ALA A 371 -3.92 -0.03 -3.17
N ALA A 372 -3.31 -1.20 -3.06
CA ALA A 372 -3.82 -2.44 -3.67
C ALA A 372 -5.20 -2.83 -3.11
N LYS A 373 -5.42 -2.72 -1.79
CA LYS A 373 -6.74 -2.95 -1.18
C LYS A 373 -7.80 -1.98 -1.71
N VAL A 374 -7.47 -0.69 -1.85
CA VAL A 374 -8.41 0.32 -2.36
C VAL A 374 -8.71 0.08 -3.84
N ALA A 375 -7.71 -0.24 -4.66
CA ALA A 375 -7.90 -0.54 -6.08
C ALA A 375 -8.78 -1.79 -6.28
N ALA A 376 -8.49 -2.87 -5.54
CA ALA A 376 -9.29 -4.10 -5.56
C ALA A 376 -10.75 -3.87 -5.14
N ARG A 377 -11.00 -2.98 -4.15
CA ARG A 377 -12.35 -2.63 -3.69
C ARG A 377 -13.22 -2.05 -4.80
N ILE A 378 -12.62 -1.35 -5.77
CA ILE A 378 -13.33 -0.76 -6.91
C ILE A 378 -13.12 -1.54 -8.22
N GLY A 379 -12.57 -2.76 -8.15
CA GLY A 379 -12.38 -3.64 -9.30
C GLY A 379 -11.33 -3.14 -10.29
N SER A 380 -10.25 -2.48 -9.82
CA SER A 380 -9.16 -2.01 -10.66
C SER A 380 -7.82 -2.58 -10.25
N GLU A 381 -6.93 -2.76 -11.23
CA GLU A 381 -5.50 -2.88 -10.98
C GLU A 381 -4.91 -1.54 -10.52
N VAL A 382 -3.87 -1.60 -9.69
CA VAL A 382 -3.24 -0.42 -9.07
C VAL A 382 -2.71 0.54 -10.14
N GLU A 383 -1.91 0.03 -11.07
CA GLU A 383 -1.25 0.88 -12.06
C GLU A 383 -2.23 1.42 -13.11
N SER A 384 -3.26 0.66 -13.46
CA SER A 384 -4.35 1.13 -14.34
C SER A 384 -5.21 2.20 -13.66
N LEU A 385 -5.44 2.10 -12.35
CA LEU A 385 -6.10 3.16 -11.59
C LEU A 385 -5.24 4.41 -11.51
N ALA A 386 -3.94 4.26 -11.27
CA ALA A 386 -3.02 5.38 -11.18
C ALA A 386 -2.83 6.14 -12.50
N ASP A 387 -2.97 5.47 -13.65
CA ASP A 387 -2.98 6.16 -14.95
C ASP A 387 -4.26 6.98 -15.15
N ARG A 388 -5.41 6.46 -14.70
CA ARG A 388 -6.71 7.15 -14.76
C ARG A 388 -6.83 8.31 -13.78
N ASP A 389 -6.27 8.16 -12.58
CA ASP A 389 -6.29 9.15 -11.51
C ASP A 389 -5.14 10.17 -11.61
N ALA A 390 -4.33 10.09 -12.67
CA ALA A 390 -3.29 11.09 -12.94
C ALA A 390 -3.91 12.50 -12.96
N ARG A 391 -3.21 13.47 -12.38
CA ARG A 391 -3.83 14.79 -12.16
C ARG A 391 -3.78 15.59 -13.46
N ALA A 392 -4.94 15.84 -14.07
CA ALA A 392 -5.08 16.77 -15.18
C ALA A 392 -4.80 18.24 -14.80
N LEU A 393 -4.81 18.56 -13.49
CA LEU A 393 -4.56 19.90 -12.93
C LEU A 393 -5.46 21.02 -13.50
N GLY A 394 -6.59 20.65 -14.09
CA GLY A 394 -7.50 21.59 -14.75
C GLY A 394 -6.98 22.12 -16.09
N LEU A 395 -5.99 21.45 -16.71
CA LEU A 395 -5.52 21.78 -18.06
C LEU A 395 -6.56 21.48 -19.14
N ASP A 396 -7.55 20.67 -18.81
CA ASP A 396 -8.74 20.29 -19.58
C ASP A 396 -9.95 21.23 -19.37
N ASP A 397 -9.86 22.17 -18.41
CA ASP A 397 -10.96 23.06 -18.03
C ASP A 397 -10.62 24.54 -18.38
N PRO A 398 -11.24 25.11 -19.43
CA PRO A 398 -11.02 26.50 -19.82
C PRO A 398 -11.24 27.53 -18.69
N ALA A 399 -12.17 27.27 -17.76
CA ALA A 399 -12.43 28.16 -16.64
C ALA A 399 -11.24 28.19 -15.65
N ARG A 400 -10.62 27.03 -15.40
CA ARG A 400 -9.41 26.93 -14.55
C ARG A 400 -8.18 27.56 -15.19
N LEU A 401 -8.16 27.68 -16.51
CA LEU A 401 -7.12 28.36 -17.27
C LEU A 401 -7.33 29.88 -17.42
N THR A 402 -8.33 30.46 -16.73
CA THR A 402 -8.65 31.89 -16.83
C THR A 402 -8.24 32.66 -15.57
N LEU A 403 -7.29 33.59 -15.70
CA LEU A 403 -6.83 34.46 -14.62
C LEU A 403 -7.57 35.80 -14.67
N ASP A 404 -8.39 36.06 -13.65
CA ASP A 404 -9.20 37.27 -13.54
C ASP A 404 -8.49 38.33 -12.67
N PHE A 405 -8.36 39.54 -13.22
CA PHE A 405 -7.83 40.73 -12.55
C PHE A 405 -8.92 41.82 -12.45
N GLY A 406 -10.19 41.48 -12.68
CA GLY A 406 -11.32 42.39 -12.77
C GLY A 406 -11.38 43.10 -14.13
N SER A 407 -10.51 44.10 -14.34
CA SER A 407 -10.52 44.88 -15.59
C SER A 407 -9.85 44.18 -16.77
N ARG A 408 -9.02 43.17 -16.49
CA ARG A 408 -8.27 42.39 -17.46
C ARG A 408 -8.43 40.91 -17.16
N VAL A 409 -8.50 40.11 -18.21
CA VAL A 409 -8.51 38.65 -18.13
C VAL A 409 -7.34 38.12 -18.94
N PHE A 410 -6.63 37.14 -18.37
CA PHE A 410 -5.54 36.44 -19.04
C PHE A 410 -5.85 34.96 -19.14
N HIS A 411 -5.45 34.32 -20.23
CA HIS A 411 -5.64 32.89 -20.43
C HIS A 411 -4.30 32.16 -20.38
N ILE A 412 -4.23 31.13 -19.54
CA ILE A 412 -3.08 30.24 -19.43
C ILE A 412 -3.04 29.35 -20.68
N LYS A 413 -1.86 29.21 -21.27
CA LYS A 413 -1.57 28.33 -22.39
C LYS A 413 -0.38 27.45 -22.03
N ALA A 414 -0.55 26.14 -22.13
CA ALA A 414 0.52 25.16 -22.10
C ALA A 414 0.98 24.89 -23.54
N ASP A 415 2.29 24.83 -23.77
CA ASP A 415 2.81 24.29 -25.04
C ASP A 415 2.87 22.75 -25.01
N GLU A 416 3.36 22.13 -26.07
CA GLU A 416 3.46 20.67 -26.20
C GLU A 416 4.30 19.99 -25.12
N ARG A 417 5.20 20.77 -24.49
CA ARG A 417 6.06 20.35 -23.37
C ARG A 417 5.49 20.78 -22.01
N LEU A 418 4.23 21.23 -22.00
CA LEU A 418 3.49 21.71 -20.85
C LEU A 418 4.17 22.87 -20.10
N LYS A 419 4.97 23.69 -20.79
CA LYS A 419 5.45 24.95 -20.23
C LYS A 419 4.33 25.98 -20.28
N LEU A 420 3.98 26.50 -19.11
CA LEU A 420 2.90 27.47 -18.97
C LEU A 420 3.32 28.87 -19.40
N SER A 421 2.46 29.52 -20.17
CA SER A 421 2.52 30.92 -20.55
C SER A 421 1.14 31.56 -20.39
N VAL A 422 1.04 32.88 -20.49
CA VAL A 422 -0.23 33.59 -20.47
C VAL A 422 -0.44 34.42 -21.71
N THR A 423 -1.68 34.54 -22.14
CA THR A 423 -2.11 35.38 -23.26
C THR A 423 -3.06 36.45 -22.75
N ASP A 424 -2.88 37.69 -23.19
CA ASP A 424 -3.82 38.78 -22.91
C ASP A 424 -5.00 38.77 -23.89
N ALA A 425 -5.99 39.64 -23.66
CA ALA A 425 -7.18 39.74 -24.51
C ALA A 425 -6.88 40.09 -25.98
N ALA A 426 -5.70 40.65 -26.27
CA ALA A 426 -5.23 40.92 -27.63
C ALA A 426 -4.46 39.73 -28.25
N GLY A 427 -4.43 38.58 -27.57
CA GLY A 427 -3.73 37.37 -28.02
C GLY A 427 -2.21 37.39 -27.82
N LYS A 428 -1.65 38.43 -27.17
CA LYS A 428 -0.20 38.54 -27.01
C LYS A 428 0.30 37.58 -25.93
N ARG A 429 1.13 36.62 -26.33
CA ARG A 429 1.80 35.65 -25.43
C ARG A 429 2.84 36.33 -24.54
N ARG A 430 2.87 35.95 -23.27
CA ARG A 430 3.84 36.37 -22.25
C ARG A 430 4.28 35.17 -21.43
N ALA A 431 5.58 35.06 -21.20
CA ALA A 431 6.14 33.99 -20.38
C ALA A 431 5.85 34.12 -18.88
N ARG A 432 5.42 35.30 -18.42
CA ARG A 432 5.12 35.58 -17.01
C ARG A 432 3.78 36.30 -16.89
N VAL A 433 3.07 36.02 -15.81
CA VAL A 433 1.85 36.74 -15.43
C VAL A 433 2.19 38.22 -15.22
N PRO A 434 1.46 39.16 -15.86
CA PRO A 434 1.68 40.59 -15.65
C PRO A 434 1.47 41.01 -14.20
N ARG A 435 2.12 42.12 -13.81
CA ARG A 435 1.83 42.77 -12.52
C ARG A 435 0.42 43.38 -12.55
N PRO A 436 -0.29 43.40 -11.41
CA PRO A 436 -1.56 44.12 -11.30
C PRO A 436 -1.37 45.59 -11.67
N GLY A 437 -2.28 46.13 -12.48
CA GLY A 437 -2.33 47.53 -12.88
C GLY A 437 -3.24 48.34 -11.96
N VAL A 438 -3.23 49.67 -12.12
CA VAL A 438 -4.01 50.60 -11.28
C VAL A 438 -5.53 50.40 -11.39
N ARG A 439 -6.01 49.88 -12.52
CA ARG A 439 -7.44 49.62 -12.78
C ARG A 439 -7.88 48.20 -12.47
N ASP A 440 -6.94 47.32 -12.11
CA ASP A 440 -7.27 45.95 -11.74
C ASP A 440 -7.76 45.88 -10.30
N ASP A 441 -8.55 44.86 -10.00
CA ASP A 441 -8.88 44.53 -8.62
C ASP A 441 -7.69 43.81 -7.96
N ALA A 442 -7.22 44.37 -6.84
CA ALA A 442 -5.98 43.93 -6.22
C ALA A 442 -6.06 42.53 -5.61
N GLU A 443 -7.20 42.17 -5.01
CA GLU A 443 -7.38 40.89 -4.32
C GLU A 443 -7.56 39.74 -5.30
N THR A 444 -8.40 39.90 -6.33
CA THR A 444 -8.56 38.91 -7.41
C THR A 444 -7.27 38.72 -8.19
N ALA A 445 -6.55 39.79 -8.52
CA ALA A 445 -5.26 39.69 -9.20
C ALA A 445 -4.21 38.95 -8.35
N LYS A 446 -4.15 39.22 -7.04
CA LYS A 446 -3.25 38.52 -6.10
C LYS A 446 -3.61 37.04 -6.01
N ALA A 447 -4.89 36.69 -5.89
CA ALA A 447 -5.37 35.31 -5.87
C ALA A 447 -5.05 34.57 -7.19
N SER A 448 -5.29 35.22 -8.33
CA SER A 448 -4.97 34.71 -9.68
C SER A 448 -3.46 34.46 -9.85
N ILE A 449 -2.60 35.38 -9.42
CA ILE A 449 -1.14 35.19 -9.45
C ILE A 449 -0.71 34.02 -8.56
N ALA A 450 -1.28 33.91 -7.35
CA ALA A 450 -1.00 32.79 -6.45
C ALA A 450 -1.45 31.45 -7.07
N ARG A 451 -2.63 31.42 -7.71
CA ARG A 451 -3.16 30.24 -8.41
C ARG A 451 -2.26 29.82 -9.56
N PHE A 452 -1.80 30.75 -10.40
CA PHE A 452 -0.86 30.45 -11.48
C PHE A 452 0.44 29.86 -10.96
N ARG A 453 1.03 30.46 -9.90
CA ARG A 453 2.27 29.95 -9.29
C ARG A 453 2.09 28.55 -8.72
N LYS A 454 0.97 28.30 -8.05
CA LYS A 454 0.61 26.97 -7.53
C LYS A 454 0.47 25.97 -8.67
N LEU A 455 -0.26 26.31 -9.73
CA LEU A 455 -0.41 25.45 -10.91
C LEU A 455 0.94 25.13 -11.56
N SER A 456 1.82 26.12 -11.76
CA SER A 456 3.17 25.87 -12.31
C SER A 456 3.98 24.91 -11.44
N LYS A 457 3.93 25.07 -10.11
CA LYS A 457 4.62 24.19 -9.16
C LYS A 457 4.03 22.78 -9.20
N ASP A 458 2.72 22.66 -9.10
CA ASP A 458 2.00 21.38 -9.08
C ASP A 458 2.22 20.62 -10.41
N LEU A 459 2.20 21.31 -11.55
CA LEU A 459 2.47 20.72 -12.87
C LEU A 459 3.90 20.22 -12.99
N THR A 460 4.88 20.97 -12.49
CA THR A 460 6.29 20.52 -12.48
C THR A 460 6.45 19.26 -11.63
N ALA A 461 5.81 19.22 -10.45
CA ALA A 461 5.86 18.05 -9.58
C ALA A 461 5.14 16.83 -10.20
N GLU A 462 3.99 17.04 -10.84
CA GLU A 462 3.23 15.99 -11.52
C GLU A 462 4.03 15.42 -12.72
N LEU A 463 4.65 16.28 -13.52
CA LEU A 463 5.50 15.84 -14.64
C LEU A 463 6.67 14.97 -14.17
N ALA A 464 7.35 15.37 -13.09
CA ALA A 464 8.44 14.58 -12.52
C ALA A 464 7.93 13.22 -12.00
N PHE A 465 6.81 13.24 -11.25
CA PHE A 465 6.20 12.04 -10.69
C PHE A 465 5.77 11.04 -11.79
N GLN A 466 5.06 11.51 -12.81
CA GLN A 466 4.61 10.66 -13.91
C GLN A 466 5.76 10.22 -14.82
N SER A 467 6.81 11.04 -14.99
CA SER A 467 8.04 10.64 -15.69
C SER A 467 8.73 9.48 -14.98
N ASP A 468 8.90 9.56 -13.65
CA ASP A 468 9.47 8.48 -12.84
C ASP A 468 8.61 7.21 -12.91
N ARG A 469 7.28 7.33 -12.91
CA ARG A 469 6.38 6.17 -13.08
C ARG A 469 6.52 5.50 -14.44
N LEU A 470 6.58 6.28 -15.52
CA LEU A 470 6.76 5.74 -16.87
C LEU A 470 8.14 5.08 -17.01
N LYS A 471 9.18 5.66 -16.40
CA LYS A 471 10.50 5.02 -16.30
C LYS A 471 10.39 3.68 -15.56
N ASP A 472 9.77 3.63 -14.39
CA ASP A 472 9.57 2.38 -13.66
C ASP A 472 8.78 1.36 -14.50
N ALA A 473 7.75 1.80 -15.20
CA ALA A 473 6.95 0.93 -16.08
C ALA A 473 7.79 0.34 -17.23
N MET A 474 8.72 1.12 -17.81
CA MET A 474 9.69 0.60 -18.78
C MET A 474 10.64 -0.43 -18.16
N LEU A 475 11.20 -0.12 -16.98
CA LEU A 475 12.18 -0.99 -16.30
C LEU A 475 11.58 -2.32 -15.84
N HIS A 476 10.27 -2.36 -15.59
CA HIS A 476 9.54 -3.57 -15.21
C HIS A 476 8.76 -4.18 -16.36
N SER A 477 9.03 -3.77 -17.61
CA SER A 477 8.38 -4.30 -18.83
C SER A 477 6.84 -4.28 -18.75
N ARG A 478 6.26 -3.25 -18.12
CA ARG A 478 4.79 -3.11 -18.01
C ARG A 478 4.17 -3.02 -19.40
N VAL A 479 3.03 -3.68 -19.54
CA VAL A 479 2.25 -3.71 -20.77
C VAL A 479 0.88 -3.09 -20.52
N TRP A 480 0.47 -2.16 -21.38
CA TRP A 480 -0.84 -1.55 -21.42
C TRP A 480 -1.73 -2.29 -22.41
N ALA A 481 -3.00 -2.45 -22.04
CA ALA A 481 -4.04 -2.78 -23.01
C ALA A 481 -4.33 -1.57 -23.92
N ALA A 482 -4.93 -1.81 -25.08
CA ALA A 482 -5.17 -0.78 -26.09
C ALA A 482 -6.03 0.39 -25.56
N ASP A 483 -7.05 0.10 -24.74
CA ASP A 483 -7.93 1.10 -24.13
C ASP A 483 -7.21 1.92 -23.05
N GLU A 484 -6.37 1.28 -22.24
CA GLU A 484 -5.53 1.96 -21.24
C GLU A 484 -4.51 2.90 -21.93
N PHE A 485 -3.90 2.44 -23.01
CA PHE A 485 -2.96 3.25 -23.79
C PHE A 485 -3.66 4.43 -24.49
N ALA A 486 -4.86 4.22 -25.01
CA ALA A 486 -5.69 5.29 -25.55
C ALA A 486 -6.04 6.35 -24.48
N HIS A 487 -6.35 5.91 -23.25
CA HIS A 487 -6.59 6.84 -22.14
C HIS A 487 -5.33 7.64 -21.78
N LEU A 488 -4.18 6.98 -21.68
CA LEU A 488 -2.89 7.61 -21.38
C LEU A 488 -2.53 8.69 -22.43
N THR A 489 -2.77 8.40 -23.70
CA THR A 489 -2.44 9.29 -24.83
C THR A 489 -3.49 10.39 -25.07
N ALA A 490 -4.68 10.28 -24.48
CA ALA A 490 -5.69 11.33 -24.45
C ALA A 490 -5.56 12.26 -23.23
N HIS A 491 -4.84 11.84 -22.18
CA HIS A 491 -4.78 12.58 -20.93
C HIS A 491 -3.94 13.88 -21.03
N PRO A 492 -4.40 15.05 -20.51
CA PRO A 492 -3.74 16.35 -20.71
C PRO A 492 -2.26 16.44 -20.30
N VAL A 493 -1.86 15.72 -19.24
CA VAL A 493 -0.47 15.63 -18.77
C VAL A 493 0.28 14.46 -19.41
N LEU A 494 -0.18 13.23 -19.19
CA LEU A 494 0.48 12.01 -19.69
C LEU A 494 0.69 11.98 -21.21
N ALA A 495 -0.22 12.52 -22.02
CA ALA A 495 -0.07 12.55 -23.48
C ALA A 495 1.22 13.30 -23.92
N SER A 496 1.59 14.37 -23.22
CA SER A 496 2.82 15.12 -23.48
C SER A 496 4.06 14.27 -23.18
N LEU A 497 4.05 13.56 -22.05
CA LEU A 497 5.13 12.64 -21.68
C LEU A 497 5.23 11.47 -22.67
N ALA A 498 4.09 10.90 -23.06
CA ALA A 498 4.02 9.77 -23.98
C ALA A 498 4.59 10.09 -25.37
N ARG A 499 4.34 11.30 -25.88
CA ARG A 499 4.94 11.78 -27.14
C ARG A 499 6.46 11.91 -27.08
N GLY A 500 7.01 12.17 -25.89
CA GLY A 500 8.45 12.24 -25.67
C GLY A 500 9.14 10.88 -25.54
N LEU A 501 8.41 9.77 -25.69
CA LEU A 501 8.91 8.41 -25.44
C LEU A 501 8.70 7.52 -26.67
N LEU A 502 9.57 6.52 -26.80
CA LEU A 502 9.45 5.45 -27.79
C LEU A 502 8.67 4.27 -27.21
N TRP A 503 7.78 3.69 -28.00
CA TRP A 503 6.90 2.60 -27.61
C TRP A 503 7.13 1.38 -28.50
N ILE A 504 6.74 0.20 -28.02
CA ILE A 504 6.65 -1.03 -28.81
C ILE A 504 5.20 -1.52 -28.76
N GLY A 505 4.62 -1.77 -29.92
CA GLY A 505 3.24 -2.24 -30.05
C GLY A 505 3.11 -3.40 -31.01
N GLU A 506 2.06 -4.20 -30.84
CA GLU A 506 1.75 -5.31 -31.72
C GLU A 506 1.15 -4.80 -33.05
N THR A 507 1.80 -5.14 -34.16
CA THR A 507 1.32 -4.85 -35.53
C THR A 507 1.13 -6.15 -36.31
N ALA A 508 0.57 -6.06 -37.52
CA ALA A 508 0.45 -7.20 -38.42
C ALA A 508 1.81 -7.83 -38.81
N ALA A 509 2.91 -7.08 -38.69
CA ALA A 509 4.27 -7.56 -38.96
C ALA A 509 4.99 -8.09 -37.70
N GLY A 510 4.32 -8.09 -36.54
CA GLY A 510 4.90 -8.41 -35.24
C GLY A 510 5.11 -7.17 -34.36
N PRO A 511 5.77 -7.30 -33.21
CA PRO A 511 6.08 -6.16 -32.34
C PRO A 511 7.00 -5.17 -33.07
N GLN A 512 6.62 -3.89 -33.11
CA GLN A 512 7.41 -2.84 -33.74
C GLN A 512 7.53 -1.61 -32.86
N GLY A 513 8.70 -0.96 -32.92
CA GLY A 513 8.90 0.35 -32.32
C GLY A 513 8.08 1.43 -33.02
N PHE A 514 7.52 2.38 -32.27
CA PHE A 514 6.82 3.54 -32.81
C PHE A 514 6.89 4.76 -31.88
N ARG A 515 6.83 5.95 -32.47
CA ARG A 515 6.65 7.23 -31.77
C ARG A 515 5.25 7.79 -32.00
N LEU A 516 4.80 8.68 -31.12
CA LEU A 516 3.59 9.47 -31.34
C LEU A 516 3.94 10.81 -31.98
N ALA A 517 3.32 11.13 -33.11
CA ALA A 517 3.44 12.43 -33.77
C ALA A 517 2.58 13.51 -33.08
N GLU A 518 2.77 14.78 -33.47
CA GLU A 518 2.05 15.93 -32.92
C GLU A 518 0.54 15.85 -33.13
N ASP A 519 0.11 15.24 -34.23
CA ASP A 519 -1.31 15.01 -34.57
C ASP A 519 -1.91 13.77 -33.87
N GLY A 520 -1.11 13.06 -33.07
CA GLY A 520 -1.51 11.84 -32.35
C GLY A 520 -1.39 10.56 -33.19
N SER A 521 -0.96 10.64 -34.45
CA SER A 521 -0.69 9.44 -35.26
C SER A 521 0.57 8.70 -34.79
N PHE A 522 0.68 7.42 -35.13
CA PHE A 522 1.86 6.60 -34.84
C PHE A 522 2.79 6.55 -36.05
N ALA A 523 4.09 6.70 -35.83
CA ALA A 523 5.11 6.62 -36.87
C ALA A 523 6.15 5.55 -36.53
N ALA A 524 6.50 4.73 -37.53
CA ALA A 524 7.53 3.68 -37.44
C ALA A 524 8.95 4.24 -37.62
N VAL A 525 9.96 3.35 -37.60
CA VAL A 525 11.38 3.72 -37.73
C VAL A 525 11.73 4.34 -39.08
N ASP A 526 10.93 4.09 -40.11
CA ASP A 526 11.07 4.72 -41.44
C ASP A 526 10.19 5.98 -41.59
N ASP A 527 9.70 6.50 -40.46
CA ASP A 527 8.83 7.67 -40.32
C ASP A 527 7.48 7.55 -41.06
N LYS A 528 7.08 6.33 -41.45
CA LYS A 528 5.79 6.07 -42.07
C LYS A 528 4.69 5.83 -41.03
N PRO A 529 3.43 6.14 -41.37
CA PRO A 529 2.29 5.81 -40.52
C PRO A 529 2.26 4.33 -40.14
N LEU A 530 2.12 4.07 -38.85
CA LEU A 530 2.00 2.74 -38.26
C LEU A 530 0.59 2.53 -37.72
N GLN A 531 0.06 1.32 -37.88
CA GLN A 531 -1.23 0.91 -37.33
C GLN A 531 -1.01 -0.24 -36.37
N LEU A 532 -1.55 -0.10 -35.16
CA LEU A 532 -1.59 -1.17 -34.17
C LEU A 532 -2.75 -2.13 -34.49
N LEU A 533 -2.62 -3.38 -34.06
CA LEU A 533 -3.74 -4.33 -34.10
C LEU A 533 -4.86 -3.91 -33.14
N ASP A 534 -6.09 -4.35 -33.43
CA ASP A 534 -7.19 -4.21 -32.48
C ASP A 534 -6.87 -4.97 -31.19
N GLY A 535 -6.96 -4.30 -30.05
CA GLY A 535 -6.56 -4.88 -28.77
C GLY A 535 -5.05 -5.05 -28.59
N ALA A 536 -4.23 -4.41 -29.43
CA ALA A 536 -2.78 -4.48 -29.34
C ALA A 536 -2.26 -4.17 -27.94
N ARG A 537 -1.29 -4.98 -27.53
CA ARG A 537 -0.51 -4.75 -26.31
C ARG A 537 0.62 -3.76 -26.60
N VAL A 538 0.74 -2.75 -25.74
CA VAL A 538 1.72 -1.67 -25.90
C VAL A 538 2.62 -1.62 -24.68
N ARG A 539 3.92 -1.38 -24.87
CA ARG A 539 4.89 -1.16 -23.78
C ARG A 539 5.87 -0.06 -24.15
N LEU A 540 6.56 0.49 -23.16
CA LEU A 540 7.68 1.39 -23.41
C LEU A 540 8.87 0.62 -23.98
N ALA A 541 9.55 1.22 -24.95
CA ALA A 541 10.75 0.64 -25.53
C ALA A 541 11.94 0.80 -24.58
N HIS A 542 12.54 -0.30 -24.14
CA HIS A 542 13.90 -0.29 -23.60
C HIS A 542 14.91 -0.47 -24.74
N PRO A 543 16.07 0.21 -24.77
CA PRO A 543 17.06 0.08 -25.85
C PRO A 543 17.46 -1.36 -26.19
N VAL A 544 17.52 -2.24 -25.19
CA VAL A 544 17.83 -3.67 -25.37
C VAL A 544 16.83 -4.41 -26.27
N LEU A 545 15.60 -3.90 -26.38
CA LEU A 545 14.53 -4.50 -27.18
C LEU A 545 14.50 -4.01 -28.64
N LEU A 546 15.26 -2.97 -28.96
CA LEU A 546 15.24 -2.32 -30.29
C LEU A 546 16.23 -2.94 -31.27
N GLY A 547 17.23 -3.67 -30.77
CA GLY A 547 18.26 -4.31 -31.59
C GLY A 547 18.92 -3.32 -32.56
N PRO A 548 18.96 -3.61 -33.87
CA PRO A 548 19.63 -2.76 -34.87
C PRO A 548 18.94 -1.42 -35.13
N ASP A 549 17.69 -1.24 -34.70
CA ASP A 549 16.92 -0.01 -34.95
C ASP A 549 17.26 1.12 -33.97
N LEU A 550 17.97 0.82 -32.86
CA LEU A 550 18.30 1.81 -31.83
C LEU A 550 19.01 3.07 -32.37
N PRO A 551 20.04 2.98 -33.23
CA PRO A 551 20.69 4.16 -33.79
C PRO A 551 19.74 5.02 -34.63
N LEU A 552 18.86 4.39 -35.42
CA LEU A 552 17.88 5.09 -36.25
C LEU A 552 16.86 5.85 -35.39
N TRP A 553 16.37 5.21 -34.33
CA TRP A 553 15.49 5.90 -33.37
C TRP A 553 16.19 7.06 -32.66
N THR A 554 17.47 6.90 -32.34
CA THR A 554 18.27 7.97 -31.71
C THR A 554 18.41 9.17 -32.64
N GLU A 555 18.66 8.93 -33.93
CA GLU A 555 18.72 9.97 -34.97
C GLU A 555 17.36 10.66 -35.14
N ILE A 556 16.27 9.89 -35.26
CA ILE A 556 14.90 10.45 -35.36
C ILE A 556 14.56 11.35 -34.17
N PHE A 557 14.85 10.91 -32.94
CA PHE A 557 14.57 11.72 -31.75
C PHE A 557 15.41 13.00 -31.72
N ALA A 558 16.64 12.97 -32.25
CA ALA A 558 17.48 14.16 -32.38
C ALA A 558 16.96 15.12 -33.46
N ASP A 559 16.61 14.60 -34.64
CA ASP A 559 16.13 15.39 -35.79
C ASP A 559 14.81 16.11 -35.50
N TYR A 560 13.90 15.45 -34.78
CA TYR A 560 12.64 16.04 -34.33
C TYR A 560 12.77 16.82 -33.01
N GLU A 561 13.99 16.99 -32.48
CA GLU A 561 14.27 17.66 -31.20
C GLU A 561 13.38 17.16 -30.02
N ILE A 562 13.11 15.85 -29.99
CA ILE A 562 12.26 15.21 -29.00
C ILE A 562 13.02 15.11 -27.68
N LEU A 563 12.60 15.91 -26.70
CA LEU A 563 13.12 15.83 -25.35
C LEU A 563 12.44 14.69 -24.60
N GLN A 564 13.23 13.67 -24.24
CA GLN A 564 12.74 12.52 -23.50
C GLN A 564 12.46 12.90 -22.03
N PRO A 565 11.33 12.46 -21.43
CA PRO A 565 11.03 12.67 -20.02
C PRO A 565 12.08 12.13 -19.04
N PHE A 566 12.80 11.10 -19.46
CA PHE A 566 13.92 10.46 -18.78
C PHE A 566 14.86 9.88 -19.84
N ASP A 567 16.10 9.54 -19.46
CA ASP A 567 17.03 8.88 -20.38
C ASP A 567 16.45 7.50 -20.76
N GLN A 568 15.82 7.39 -21.94
CA GLN A 568 15.28 6.16 -22.49
C GLN A 568 16.25 5.60 -23.53
N LEU A 569 16.44 6.27 -24.68
CA LEU A 569 17.29 5.77 -25.77
C LEU A 569 18.79 5.78 -25.44
N ALA A 570 19.22 6.65 -24.52
CA ALA A 570 20.61 6.73 -24.06
C ALA A 570 20.97 5.68 -23.00
N ARG A 571 20.02 4.86 -22.54
CA ARG A 571 20.32 3.82 -21.53
C ARG A 571 21.21 2.72 -22.12
N PRO A 572 22.06 2.10 -21.30
CA PRO A 572 22.85 0.95 -21.75
C PRO A 572 21.96 -0.21 -22.24
N ALA A 573 22.21 -0.66 -23.46
CA ALA A 573 21.56 -1.82 -24.09
C ALA A 573 22.43 -3.08 -23.94
N LEU A 574 22.90 -3.38 -22.72
CA LEU A 574 23.80 -4.52 -22.47
C LEU A 574 23.02 -5.83 -22.52
N THR A 575 23.59 -6.83 -23.19
CA THR A 575 23.02 -8.18 -23.30
C THR A 575 23.98 -9.22 -22.74
N LEU A 576 23.44 -10.37 -22.32
CA LEU A 576 24.25 -11.53 -21.97
C LEU A 576 25.02 -12.04 -23.19
N THR A 577 26.22 -12.57 -22.95
CA THR A 577 26.89 -13.41 -23.93
C THR A 577 26.12 -14.75 -24.08
N PRO A 578 26.31 -15.50 -25.18
CA PRO A 578 25.67 -16.81 -25.32
C PRO A 578 25.96 -17.77 -24.17
N GLU A 579 27.14 -17.67 -23.57
CA GLU A 579 27.53 -18.51 -22.44
C GLU A 579 26.80 -18.09 -21.15
N GLU A 580 26.78 -16.80 -20.82
CA GLU A 580 26.07 -16.30 -19.62
C GLU A 580 24.56 -16.51 -19.73
N ALA A 581 23.98 -16.42 -20.94
CA ALA A 581 22.58 -16.76 -21.18
C ALA A 581 22.30 -18.24 -20.85
N ARG A 582 23.21 -19.13 -21.25
CA ARG A 582 23.08 -20.58 -21.06
C ARG A 582 23.37 -21.03 -19.63
N THR A 583 24.36 -20.43 -18.96
CA THR A 583 24.82 -20.84 -17.63
C THR A 583 24.24 -19.99 -16.51
N GLY A 584 23.82 -18.76 -16.78
CA GLY A 584 23.43 -17.81 -15.74
C GLY A 584 24.58 -17.28 -14.88
N VAL A 585 25.83 -17.63 -15.21
CA VAL A 585 27.03 -17.12 -14.54
C VAL A 585 27.53 -15.92 -15.31
N LEU A 586 27.78 -14.79 -14.64
CA LEU A 586 28.24 -13.54 -15.25
C LEU A 586 29.77 -13.42 -15.18
N ASP A 587 30.47 -14.30 -15.90
CA ASP A 587 31.94 -14.42 -15.85
C ASP A 587 32.67 -13.14 -16.26
N ARG A 588 32.04 -12.24 -17.01
CA ARG A 588 32.63 -10.95 -17.40
C ARG A 588 33.03 -10.07 -16.21
N PHE A 589 32.42 -10.27 -15.04
CA PHE A 589 32.73 -9.52 -13.81
C PHE A 589 33.63 -10.30 -12.85
N SER A 590 33.85 -11.59 -13.08
CA SER A 590 34.72 -12.43 -12.26
C SER A 590 36.16 -11.91 -12.26
N GLY A 591 36.71 -11.70 -11.07
CA GLY A 591 38.05 -11.15 -10.85
C GLY A 591 38.14 -9.63 -10.84
N ALA A 592 37.08 -8.90 -11.21
CA ALA A 592 37.06 -7.45 -11.14
C ALA A 592 37.06 -6.96 -9.68
N THR A 593 37.58 -5.75 -9.45
CA THR A 593 37.59 -5.13 -8.12
C THR A 593 36.64 -3.94 -8.07
N ALA A 594 35.69 -3.95 -7.14
CA ALA A 594 34.71 -2.89 -6.93
C ALA A 594 34.71 -2.43 -5.45
N ALA A 595 34.23 -1.22 -5.19
CA ALA A 595 33.99 -0.75 -3.83
C ALA A 595 32.73 -1.40 -3.26
N PHE A 596 32.67 -1.67 -1.95
CA PHE A 596 31.50 -2.26 -1.30
C PHE A 596 30.24 -1.45 -1.56
N GLY A 597 30.29 -0.13 -1.38
CA GLY A 597 29.17 0.78 -1.59
C GLY A 597 28.63 0.71 -3.02
N ALA A 598 29.50 0.61 -4.01
CA ALA A 598 29.12 0.51 -5.43
C ALA A 598 28.43 -0.82 -5.76
N LEU A 599 28.86 -1.94 -5.14
CA LEU A 599 28.15 -3.22 -5.26
C LEU A 599 26.82 -3.18 -4.51
N ASN A 600 26.77 -2.51 -3.36
CA ASN A 600 25.58 -2.37 -2.53
C ASN A 600 24.49 -1.47 -3.14
N GLU A 601 24.79 -0.75 -4.22
CA GLU A 601 23.78 -0.08 -5.06
C GLU A 601 23.02 -1.05 -5.98
N VAL A 602 23.56 -2.26 -6.20
CA VAL A 602 23.02 -3.26 -7.13
C VAL A 602 22.51 -4.51 -6.41
N LEU A 603 23.16 -4.87 -5.30
CA LEU A 603 22.95 -6.10 -4.51
C LEU A 603 22.84 -5.75 -3.03
N ASP A 604 22.24 -6.63 -2.22
CA ASP A 604 22.15 -6.47 -0.76
C ASP A 604 23.16 -7.39 -0.06
N TRP A 605 23.83 -6.88 0.98
CA TRP A 605 24.73 -7.70 1.80
C TRP A 605 23.94 -8.58 2.79
N LYS A 606 23.88 -9.90 2.53
CA LYS A 606 23.09 -10.84 3.34
C LYS A 606 23.99 -11.73 4.20
N ARG A 607 23.55 -11.94 5.45
CA ARG A 607 24.15 -12.89 6.41
C ARG A 607 23.50 -14.27 6.28
N LEU A 608 24.33 -15.30 6.20
CA LEU A 608 23.91 -16.71 6.18
C LEU A 608 24.56 -17.48 7.34
N HIS A 609 23.83 -18.44 7.91
CA HIS A 609 24.23 -19.20 9.08
C HIS A 609 24.71 -20.61 8.71
N TRP A 610 25.78 -21.10 9.33
CA TRP A 610 26.17 -22.52 9.22
C TRP A 610 25.36 -23.36 10.22
N ASP A 611 25.02 -24.60 9.85
CA ASP A 611 24.03 -25.45 10.54
C ASP A 611 24.60 -26.32 11.69
N GLU A 612 25.86 -26.13 12.09
CA GLU A 612 26.45 -26.91 13.20
C GLU A 612 25.93 -26.40 14.56
N LEU A 613 25.12 -27.21 15.26
CA LEU A 613 24.59 -26.98 16.60
C LEU A 613 25.57 -27.42 17.73
N PRO A 614 25.44 -26.94 19.00
CA PRO A 614 24.44 -26.00 19.55
C PRO A 614 25.05 -24.93 20.49
N ASP A 615 25.22 -23.69 20.00
CA ASP A 615 25.02 -22.51 20.84
C ASP A 615 24.61 -21.35 19.94
N TRP A 616 23.62 -20.56 20.37
CA TRP A 616 23.17 -19.39 19.61
C TRP A 616 24.25 -18.30 19.57
N ALA A 617 25.16 -18.31 20.56
CA ALA A 617 26.22 -17.32 20.71
C ALA A 617 27.50 -17.64 19.92
N SER A 618 27.64 -18.85 19.33
CA SER A 618 28.90 -19.31 18.70
C SER A 618 28.76 -19.80 17.26
N ARG A 619 27.58 -19.68 16.63
CA ARG A 619 27.41 -20.17 15.25
C ARG A 619 28.30 -19.38 14.29
N PRO A 620 29.17 -20.05 13.50
CA PRO A 620 29.85 -19.36 12.42
C PRO A 620 28.80 -18.87 11.42
N PHE A 621 29.04 -17.71 10.83
CA PHE A 621 28.26 -17.14 9.75
C PHE A 621 29.16 -16.89 8.55
N THR A 622 28.56 -16.76 7.38
CA THR A 622 29.22 -16.21 6.19
C THR A 622 28.32 -15.18 5.55
N TYR A 623 28.88 -14.43 4.60
CA TYR A 623 28.20 -13.34 3.96
C TYR A 623 28.28 -13.47 2.45
N LEU A 624 27.23 -13.03 1.78
CA LEU A 624 27.08 -13.08 0.33
C LEU A 624 26.29 -11.84 -0.10
N PHE A 625 26.67 -11.25 -1.22
CA PHE A 625 25.82 -10.27 -1.88
C PHE A 625 24.68 -10.99 -2.59
N ALA A 626 23.44 -10.55 -2.37
CA ALA A 626 22.27 -11.15 -2.97
C ALA A 626 21.26 -10.07 -3.35
N ARG A 627 20.58 -10.24 -4.47
CA ARG A 627 19.42 -9.43 -4.86
C ARG A 627 18.26 -10.36 -5.16
N ASP A 628 17.12 -10.11 -4.52
CA ASP A 628 15.89 -10.83 -4.83
C ASP A 628 15.32 -10.30 -6.16
N LEU A 629 15.03 -11.19 -7.09
CA LEU A 629 14.50 -10.87 -8.41
C LEU A 629 13.00 -11.15 -8.43
N PRO A 630 12.17 -10.25 -8.99
CA PRO A 630 10.74 -10.44 -9.02
C PRO A 630 10.38 -11.67 -9.86
N ARG A 631 9.48 -12.52 -9.36
CA ARG A 631 9.00 -13.70 -10.11
C ARG A 631 8.43 -13.33 -11.48
N ALA A 632 7.83 -12.15 -11.62
CA ALA A 632 7.32 -11.63 -12.89
C ALA A 632 8.41 -11.40 -13.96
N ALA A 633 9.69 -11.33 -13.56
CA ALA A 633 10.80 -11.27 -14.49
C ALA A 633 11.23 -12.64 -15.01
N LEU A 634 10.70 -13.75 -14.48
CA LEU A 634 10.93 -15.06 -15.07
C LEU A 634 10.06 -15.22 -16.32
N ASN A 635 10.63 -15.85 -17.35
CA ASN A 635 9.86 -16.30 -18.50
C ASN A 635 8.83 -17.35 -18.07
N ALA A 636 7.80 -17.57 -18.89
CA ALA A 636 6.66 -18.42 -18.52
C ALA A 636 7.07 -19.87 -18.20
N GLU A 637 8.08 -20.42 -18.89
CA GLU A 637 8.59 -21.77 -18.67
C GLU A 637 9.28 -21.88 -17.29
N SER A 638 10.13 -20.91 -16.95
CA SER A 638 10.88 -20.92 -15.69
C SER A 638 9.98 -20.56 -14.51
N ALA A 639 9.04 -19.62 -14.68
CA ALA A 639 8.07 -19.24 -13.65
C ALA A 639 7.15 -20.39 -13.21
N ALA A 640 7.03 -21.44 -14.03
CA ALA A 640 6.24 -22.63 -13.72
C ALA A 640 6.92 -23.58 -12.73
N ILE A 641 8.26 -23.54 -12.63
CA ILE A 641 9.06 -24.48 -11.82
C ILE A 641 9.96 -23.78 -10.79
N VAL A 642 10.23 -22.49 -10.98
CA VAL A 642 11.04 -21.64 -10.09
C VAL A 642 10.13 -20.65 -9.36
N TYR A 643 10.18 -20.67 -8.03
CA TYR A 643 9.38 -19.79 -7.19
C TYR A 643 10.12 -18.50 -6.81
N ASN A 644 11.42 -18.60 -6.58
CA ASN A 644 12.29 -17.47 -6.27
C ASN A 644 13.44 -17.39 -7.26
N ALA A 645 13.82 -16.18 -7.64
CA ALA A 645 15.00 -15.94 -8.44
C ALA A 645 15.87 -14.93 -7.70
N HIS A 646 17.18 -15.17 -7.70
CA HIS A 646 18.16 -14.34 -7.03
C HIS A 646 19.35 -14.08 -7.95
N LEU A 647 20.00 -12.94 -7.77
CA LEU A 647 21.35 -12.71 -8.25
C LEU A 647 22.28 -12.76 -7.04
N LEU A 648 23.24 -13.67 -7.06
CA LEU A 648 24.19 -13.90 -5.98
C LEU A 648 25.60 -13.48 -6.41
N ALA A 649 26.40 -12.95 -5.48
CA ALA A 649 27.78 -12.57 -5.72
C ALA A 649 28.68 -12.84 -4.51
N GLU A 650 29.80 -13.50 -4.78
CA GLU A 650 30.87 -13.75 -3.80
C GLU A 650 32.01 -12.76 -4.01
N ILE A 651 32.54 -12.24 -2.90
CA ILE A 651 33.61 -11.26 -2.89
C ILE A 651 34.70 -11.61 -1.86
N ASP A 652 35.93 -11.18 -2.13
CA ASP A 652 37.10 -11.37 -1.27
C ASP A 652 37.97 -10.09 -1.19
N PRO A 653 38.46 -9.69 0.00
CA PRO A 653 38.08 -10.20 1.32
C PRO A 653 36.61 -9.89 1.64
N SER A 654 35.98 -10.61 2.57
CA SER A 654 34.65 -10.21 3.05
C SER A 654 34.77 -8.98 3.97
N PRO A 655 33.93 -7.94 3.81
CA PRO A 655 33.88 -6.78 4.69
C PRO A 655 33.35 -7.16 6.09
N ASP A 656 33.55 -6.26 7.06
CA ASP A 656 32.80 -6.28 8.32
C ASP A 656 31.30 -6.12 8.03
N TYR A 657 30.45 -6.86 8.73
CA TYR A 657 29.00 -6.82 8.48
C TYR A 657 28.30 -5.72 9.26
N ASP A 658 28.70 -5.49 10.50
CA ASP A 658 28.05 -4.50 11.35
C ASP A 658 28.49 -3.08 10.93
N ASP A 659 29.69 -2.95 10.36
CA ASP A 659 30.23 -1.68 9.86
C ASP A 659 31.07 -1.87 8.57
N PRO A 660 30.45 -2.23 7.43
CA PRO A 660 31.19 -2.37 6.17
C PRO A 660 31.71 -1.02 5.68
N ASP A 661 33.01 -0.91 5.40
CA ASP A 661 33.61 0.26 4.76
C ASP A 661 33.08 0.41 3.33
N PRO A 662 32.29 1.45 3.01
CA PRO A 662 31.74 1.63 1.67
C PRO A 662 32.80 1.80 0.58
N GLU A 663 33.97 2.32 0.93
CA GLU A 663 35.10 2.50 0.01
C GLU A 663 36.04 1.28 -0.02
N GLY A 664 35.80 0.31 0.86
CA GLY A 664 36.49 -0.96 0.90
C GLY A 664 36.45 -1.66 -0.45
N ARG A 665 37.62 -2.03 -0.98
CA ARG A 665 37.73 -2.66 -2.30
C ARG A 665 37.75 -4.16 -2.19
N HIS A 666 36.85 -4.80 -2.93
CA HIS A 666 36.66 -6.24 -2.92
C HIS A 666 36.77 -6.81 -4.33
N ARG A 667 37.44 -7.95 -4.44
CA ARG A 667 37.51 -8.73 -5.67
C ARG A 667 36.24 -9.57 -5.77
N ILE A 668 35.53 -9.44 -6.88
CA ILE A 668 34.42 -10.32 -7.23
C ILE A 668 35.00 -11.69 -7.56
N LEU A 669 34.63 -12.70 -6.81
CA LEU A 669 35.02 -14.09 -7.07
C LEU A 669 34.09 -14.72 -8.09
N TRP A 670 32.78 -14.51 -7.91
CA TRP A 670 31.75 -15.14 -8.74
C TRP A 670 30.43 -14.37 -8.65
N ILE A 671 29.69 -14.28 -9.76
CA ILE A 671 28.33 -13.71 -9.82
C ILE A 671 27.45 -14.62 -10.67
N TRP A 672 26.27 -15.01 -10.16
CA TRP A 672 25.37 -15.91 -10.87
C TRP A 672 23.90 -15.71 -10.50
N PHE A 673 23.02 -16.06 -11.44
CA PHE A 673 21.59 -16.19 -11.19
C PHE A 673 21.29 -17.54 -10.52
N SER A 674 20.43 -17.54 -9.51
CA SER A 674 20.16 -18.70 -8.66
C SER A 674 18.65 -18.84 -8.37
N PRO A 675 18.11 -20.07 -8.34
CA PRO A 675 16.74 -20.32 -7.87
C PRO A 675 16.62 -20.32 -6.33
N THR A 676 17.74 -20.21 -5.61
CA THR A 676 17.84 -20.20 -4.15
C THR A 676 18.68 -19.01 -3.67
N LYS A 677 18.39 -18.47 -2.48
CA LYS A 677 19.23 -17.43 -1.85
C LYS A 677 20.47 -17.99 -1.12
N ASN A 678 20.62 -19.32 -1.07
CA ASN A 678 21.67 -20.01 -0.31
C ASN A 678 22.84 -20.45 -1.22
N ARG A 679 24.01 -20.75 -0.62
CA ARG A 679 25.21 -21.26 -1.32
C ARG A 679 25.17 -22.77 -1.54
N ARG A 680 24.00 -23.32 -1.87
CA ARG A 680 23.80 -24.78 -1.91
C ARG A 680 24.65 -25.42 -3.02
N ARG A 681 25.67 -26.20 -2.63
CA ARG A 681 26.50 -26.98 -3.57
C ARG A 681 25.63 -27.93 -4.39
N GLY A 682 25.85 -27.96 -5.70
CA GLY A 682 25.16 -28.87 -6.63
C GLY A 682 23.79 -28.39 -7.12
N VAL A 683 23.28 -27.26 -6.64
CA VAL A 683 22.10 -26.61 -7.25
C VAL A 683 22.51 -25.97 -8.57
N PRO A 684 21.83 -26.29 -9.69
CA PRO A 684 22.07 -25.60 -10.95
C PRO A 684 21.78 -24.11 -10.80
N THR A 685 22.63 -23.30 -11.41
CA THR A 685 22.36 -21.88 -11.63
C THR A 685 21.08 -21.73 -12.46
N LEU A 686 20.36 -20.64 -12.20
CA LEU A 686 19.24 -20.24 -13.05
C LEU A 686 19.81 -19.71 -14.36
N ARG A 687 19.34 -20.19 -15.51
CA ARG A 687 19.81 -19.70 -16.81
C ARG A 687 19.55 -18.20 -16.95
N GLY A 688 20.46 -17.48 -17.58
CA GLY A 688 20.29 -16.04 -17.80
C GLY A 688 19.14 -15.71 -18.76
N ASP A 689 18.89 -16.58 -19.75
CA ASP A 689 17.74 -16.46 -20.67
C ASP A 689 16.38 -16.84 -20.05
N ALA A 690 16.38 -17.26 -18.78
CA ALA A 690 15.16 -17.42 -17.98
C ALA A 690 14.56 -16.07 -17.56
N LEU A 691 15.32 -14.98 -17.66
CA LEU A 691 14.98 -13.67 -17.11
C LEU A 691 14.59 -12.67 -18.21
N ASP A 692 13.74 -11.71 -17.84
CA ASP A 692 13.35 -10.60 -18.68
C ASP A 692 14.61 -9.81 -19.13
N PRO A 693 14.78 -9.57 -20.44
CA PRO A 693 15.99 -8.94 -20.97
C PRO A 693 16.19 -7.49 -20.50
N VAL A 694 15.13 -6.77 -20.12
CA VAL A 694 15.24 -5.41 -19.55
C VAL A 694 15.83 -5.46 -18.15
N LEU A 695 15.33 -6.37 -17.30
CA LEU A 695 15.91 -6.58 -15.97
C LEU A 695 17.40 -6.93 -16.05
N VAL A 696 17.74 -7.85 -16.96
CA VAL A 696 19.14 -8.27 -17.16
C VAL A 696 20.01 -7.11 -17.63
N ALA A 697 19.55 -6.32 -18.61
CA ALA A 697 20.30 -5.16 -19.09
C ALA A 697 20.60 -4.15 -17.98
N GLU A 698 19.64 -3.88 -17.09
CA GLU A 698 19.80 -2.95 -15.98
C GLU A 698 20.72 -3.51 -14.88
N ILE A 699 20.68 -4.82 -14.63
CA ILE A 699 21.66 -5.51 -13.75
C ILE A 699 23.08 -5.37 -14.31
N LEU A 700 23.27 -5.68 -15.59
CA LEU A 700 24.57 -5.57 -16.27
C LEU A 700 25.08 -4.12 -16.25
N ALA A 701 24.20 -3.14 -16.46
CA ALA A 701 24.54 -1.72 -16.41
C ALA A 701 24.97 -1.30 -14.99
N GLY A 702 24.28 -1.78 -13.95
CA GLY A 702 24.64 -1.54 -12.56
C GLY A 702 26.01 -2.13 -12.20
N LEU A 703 26.21 -3.41 -12.49
CA LEU A 703 27.49 -4.10 -12.27
C LEU A 703 28.62 -3.45 -13.08
N GLY A 704 28.33 -3.01 -14.30
CA GLY A 704 29.30 -2.30 -15.13
C GLY A 704 29.72 -0.95 -14.56
N ARG A 705 28.81 -0.19 -13.94
CA ARG A 705 29.17 1.03 -13.19
C ARG A 705 30.01 0.70 -11.96
N ALA A 706 29.66 -0.35 -11.22
CA ALA A 706 30.38 -0.74 -10.01
C ALA A 706 31.81 -1.22 -10.29
N THR A 707 32.02 -1.89 -11.43
CA THR A 707 33.30 -2.51 -11.80
C THR A 707 34.12 -1.72 -12.82
N GLY A 708 33.49 -0.78 -13.54
CA GLY A 708 34.08 -0.10 -14.71
C GLY A 708 34.09 -0.93 -16.00
N ILE A 709 33.39 -2.08 -16.03
CA ILE A 709 33.33 -2.99 -17.18
C ILE A 709 32.05 -2.72 -17.98
N HIS A 710 32.16 -2.35 -19.25
CA HIS A 710 31.01 -1.91 -20.07
C HIS A 710 30.73 -2.78 -21.31
N HIS A 711 31.39 -3.93 -21.43
CA HIS A 711 31.26 -4.85 -22.56
C HIS A 711 30.33 -6.00 -22.23
#